data_AF-A0A812QGP8-F1
#
_entry.id   AF-A0A812QGP8-F1
#
_cell.length_a   1.000
_cell.length_b   1.000
_cell.length_c   1.000
_cell.angle_alpha   90.00
_cell.angle_beta   90.00
_cell.angle_gamma   90.00
#
_symmetry.space_group_name_H-M   'P 1'
#
loop_
_entity.id
_entity.type
_entity.pdbx_description
1 polymer ?
#
loop_
_entity_poly.entity_id
_entity_poly.type
_entity_poly.pdbx_seq_one_letter_code
_entity_poly.pdbx_strand_id
1 'polypeptide(L)'
;MTVETVFGQQQPEPEPNVPDAKCQAQDYVEPHKDRASRGLAEVYARCRAFDCIRFELPARSHLTGFVLLHASSTIERLFDDHAPMVFKIGFTHNPAFRWANSRYGYAHDPYDRWDAMVILYLASNPHGPAMLESALIDKYGRRPGCRNINRGGDGVKVPAKAVVRTARNVLSDIGPQAAASSKGLKRLAECSLSNAERDAQTLLSKKMKLSLPIPLETLGQGKLNFPVLRLRSWAQFLLDRNLWHILCGLLSPDTDREKAILRGFWAEFQRHSPQHPVFELGLPLEDTVPMVFHGDEGRGRRRQGWLATNYHSIIGRGIQAALDKDAREKKRGRYVKLRCNYIGHSLTNRFGHAGLPKAVYSDPEIFKAVLEDAASEALFMTEHGVFNPRMGTRYMIILNVVGDWSWLHKAGGLSRTYHNMEKAGAKAKAKPKAAAKAKKSKPPKEPVGICHLCRAGQKDVPFEDIYSRQPLWLRTMFQQQPWIAPPSFARLHHPVGEEASIFAFDIFHAFHLGVGKTHVSSCLAMLSDVTAGSNIDLRFEALNAEWKSFKTGLFQPKLTPEFIGWESRSDFPSGSWHKGQLTTDLMRFLEHKFEQTDLSGDIMLQKAAEGTCAINQCLRLLYENDSVFLQPDLARSIAEHGLQFLRRYSFLAKRAHDTEKSLWGLIPKIHAVHHVLVKLLQDAEDGRPSLHPLCFGVQQDEDYVGRPSRLSRRVSSRLVSTRVLQRYLQDAYAKYVSSNLIVPS
;
A
#
# COMPACT_ATOMS: atom_id res chain seq x y z
N MET A 1 22.72 -14.39 23.95
CA MET A 1 22.66 -15.69 23.21
C MET A 1 21.42 -15.75 22.31
N THR A 2 21.58 -16.09 21.04
CA THR A 2 20.48 -16.24 20.06
C THR A 2 20.11 -17.72 19.92
N VAL A 3 18.84 -18.02 19.69
CA VAL A 3 18.32 -19.38 19.53
C VAL A 3 17.57 -19.44 18.20
N GLU A 4 18.03 -20.22 17.22
CA GLU A 4 17.43 -20.23 15.87
C GLU A 4 17.04 -21.60 15.32
N THR A 5 16.09 -21.59 14.38
CA THR A 5 15.58 -22.76 13.63
C THR A 5 15.82 -22.58 12.13
N VAL A 6 16.10 -23.66 11.38
CA VAL A 6 16.78 -23.56 10.08
C VAL A 6 16.17 -24.45 8.97
N PHE A 7 16.23 -24.01 7.70
CA PHE A 7 15.78 -24.76 6.52
C PHE A 7 16.78 -24.67 5.33
N GLY A 8 17.02 -25.77 4.60
CA GLY A 8 17.97 -25.84 3.46
C GLY A 8 17.35 -25.79 2.04
N GLN A 9 17.94 -25.01 1.13
CA GLN A 9 17.65 -24.99 -0.32
C GLN A 9 18.93 -25.12 -1.16
N GLN A 10 18.82 -25.69 -2.38
CA GLN A 10 19.89 -25.74 -3.41
C GLN A 10 20.01 -24.39 -4.17
N GLN A 11 21.24 -24.03 -4.55
CA GLN A 11 21.75 -22.69 -4.87
C GLN A 11 22.01 -22.48 -6.40
N PRO A 12 22.49 -21.30 -6.93
CA PRO A 12 23.88 -20.82 -6.70
C PRO A 12 24.08 -19.29 -6.59
N GLU A 13 25.11 -18.86 -5.83
CA GLU A 13 26.11 -17.82 -6.20
C GLU A 13 27.18 -17.58 -5.09
N PRO A 14 28.35 -16.95 -5.40
CA PRO A 14 29.68 -17.53 -5.25
C PRO A 14 30.36 -17.36 -3.87
N GLU A 15 31.36 -18.19 -3.64
CA GLU A 15 32.12 -18.33 -2.40
C GLU A 15 33.08 -17.16 -2.12
N PRO A 16 33.21 -16.72 -0.86
CA PRO A 16 34.41 -16.05 -0.37
C PRO A 16 35.44 -17.07 0.14
N ASN A 17 36.69 -16.92 -0.29
CA ASN A 17 37.85 -17.69 0.16
C ASN A 17 37.99 -17.68 1.70
N VAL A 18 38.15 -18.87 2.30
CA VAL A 18 38.54 -19.04 3.72
C VAL A 18 39.82 -19.90 3.75
N PRO A 19 40.84 -19.57 4.58
CA PRO A 19 42.12 -20.28 4.58
C PRO A 19 42.06 -21.60 5.33
N ASP A 20 42.88 -22.56 4.87
CA ASP A 20 43.05 -23.90 5.46
C ASP A 20 43.59 -23.84 6.89
N ALA A 21 42.86 -24.45 7.84
CA ALA A 21 43.36 -24.82 9.15
C ALA A 21 43.08 -26.30 9.40
N LYS A 22 44.15 -27.11 9.48
CA LYS A 22 44.10 -28.52 9.88
C LYS A 22 43.92 -28.62 11.39
N CYS A 23 42.88 -29.31 11.86
CA CYS A 23 42.89 -29.97 13.17
C CYS A 23 41.97 -31.20 13.21
N GLN A 24 42.28 -32.08 14.15
CA GLN A 24 42.13 -33.54 14.09
C GLN A 24 40.68 -34.06 14.19
N ALA A 25 40.47 -35.20 13.53
CA ALA A 25 39.22 -35.94 13.47
C ALA A 25 38.83 -36.55 14.82
N GLN A 26 37.58 -36.35 15.22
CA GLN A 26 36.85 -37.28 16.08
C GLN A 26 35.62 -37.76 15.31
N ASP A 27 35.46 -39.08 15.30
CA ASP A 27 34.58 -39.86 14.45
C ASP A 27 33.10 -39.44 14.52
N TYR A 28 32.51 -39.17 13.35
CA TYR A 28 31.06 -39.20 13.19
C TYR A 28 30.68 -39.80 11.84
N VAL A 29 29.82 -40.82 11.92
CA VAL A 29 29.38 -41.69 10.83
C VAL A 29 28.52 -40.93 9.80
N GLU A 30 28.83 -41.13 8.51
CA GLU A 30 28.21 -40.48 7.34
C GLU A 30 26.66 -40.57 7.31
N PRO A 31 25.94 -39.53 6.83
CA PRO A 31 24.54 -39.64 6.46
C PRO A 31 24.36 -40.16 5.02
N HIS A 32 23.53 -41.18 4.86
CA HIS A 32 23.20 -41.86 3.60
C HIS A 32 22.80 -40.96 2.40
N LYS A 33 22.98 -41.53 1.20
CA LYS A 33 22.83 -41.02 -0.17
C LYS A 33 21.39 -40.63 -0.59
N ASP A 34 20.82 -39.56 -0.05
CA ASP A 34 19.58 -38.98 -0.57
C ASP A 34 19.73 -37.49 -0.90
N ARG A 35 19.19 -37.00 -2.02
CA ARG A 35 19.43 -35.63 -2.53
C ARG A 35 19.07 -34.50 -1.53
N ALA A 36 18.24 -34.78 -0.54
CA ALA A 36 17.87 -33.85 0.54
C ALA A 36 18.97 -33.65 1.61
N SER A 37 19.98 -34.53 1.70
CA SER A 37 21.02 -34.47 2.73
C SER A 37 22.15 -33.47 2.42
N ARG A 38 22.42 -33.17 1.15
CA ARG A 38 23.52 -32.28 0.74
C ARG A 38 23.36 -30.83 1.22
N GLY A 39 22.17 -30.23 1.07
CA GLY A 39 21.95 -28.83 1.46
C GLY A 39 21.99 -28.61 2.98
N LEU A 40 21.58 -29.61 3.77
CA LEU A 40 21.68 -29.56 5.24
C LEU A 40 23.11 -29.78 5.72
N ALA A 41 23.87 -30.66 5.06
CA ALA A 41 25.29 -30.88 5.33
C ALA A 41 26.12 -29.62 5.03
N GLU A 42 25.79 -28.88 3.96
CA GLU A 42 26.45 -27.62 3.60
C GLU A 42 26.19 -26.51 4.63
N VAL A 43 24.94 -26.36 5.09
CA VAL A 43 24.60 -25.41 6.15
C VAL A 43 25.36 -25.75 7.44
N TYR A 44 25.42 -27.03 7.78
CA TYR A 44 26.16 -27.49 8.95
C TYR A 44 27.66 -27.23 8.84
N ALA A 45 28.27 -27.54 7.69
CA ALA A 45 29.69 -27.28 7.42
C ALA A 45 30.04 -25.80 7.51
N ARG A 46 29.21 -24.91 6.94
CA ARG A 46 29.40 -23.45 7.00
C ARG A 46 29.29 -22.90 8.41
N CYS A 47 28.46 -23.49 9.26
CA CYS A 47 28.32 -23.05 10.65
C CYS A 47 29.50 -23.50 11.54
N ARG A 48 30.16 -24.62 11.22
CA ARG A 48 31.36 -25.08 11.95
C ARG A 48 32.55 -24.11 11.88
N ALA A 49 32.56 -23.20 10.90
CA ALA A 49 33.56 -22.14 10.83
C ALA A 49 33.38 -21.07 11.92
N PHE A 50 32.31 -21.14 12.72
CA PHE A 50 32.01 -20.20 13.80
C PHE A 50 31.87 -20.95 15.13
N ASP A 51 32.83 -20.77 16.05
CA ASP A 51 32.81 -21.39 17.39
C ASP A 51 31.58 -20.97 18.24
N CYS A 52 30.96 -19.85 17.88
CA CYS A 52 29.78 -19.31 18.52
C CYS A 52 28.47 -19.94 18.02
N ILE A 53 28.45 -20.77 16.98
CA ILE A 53 27.23 -21.43 16.49
C ILE A 53 27.21 -22.90 16.94
N ARG A 54 26.27 -23.24 17.82
CA ARG A 54 26.12 -24.59 18.41
C ARG A 54 24.86 -25.27 17.88
N PHE A 55 24.90 -26.60 17.77
CA PHE A 55 23.76 -27.40 17.30
C PHE A 55 23.26 -28.30 18.44
N GLU A 56 22.08 -27.98 18.97
CA GLU A 56 21.37 -28.77 19.98
C GLU A 56 20.13 -29.37 19.33
N LEU A 57 20.34 -30.36 18.46
CA LEU A 57 19.29 -30.94 17.63
C LEU A 57 18.64 -32.16 18.31
N PRO A 58 17.35 -32.41 18.09
CA PRO A 58 16.69 -33.62 18.59
C PRO A 58 17.27 -34.87 17.91
N ALA A 59 17.22 -36.02 18.59
CA ALA A 59 17.65 -37.32 18.06
C ALA A 59 16.89 -37.70 16.75
N ARG A 60 17.54 -38.47 15.87
CA ARG A 60 17.03 -38.77 14.51
C ARG A 60 15.65 -39.44 14.54
N SER A 61 14.79 -39.10 13.57
CA SER A 61 13.48 -39.71 13.26
C SER A 61 12.30 -39.41 14.20
N HIS A 62 12.18 -38.18 14.72
CA HIS A 62 11.11 -37.86 15.66
C HIS A 62 10.04 -36.92 15.08
N LEU A 63 8.83 -37.10 15.61
CA LEU A 63 7.64 -36.35 15.26
C LEU A 63 7.68 -34.94 15.91
N THR A 64 6.81 -34.02 15.48
CA THR A 64 6.82 -32.57 15.75
C THR A 64 6.73 -32.16 17.24
N GLY A 65 6.01 -32.89 18.09
CA GLY A 65 5.88 -32.58 19.52
C GLY A 65 7.14 -32.87 20.33
N PHE A 66 7.92 -33.89 19.94
CA PHE A 66 9.24 -34.13 20.53
C PHE A 66 10.22 -33.01 20.19
N VAL A 67 10.13 -32.44 18.98
CA VAL A 67 10.93 -31.27 18.60
C VAL A 67 10.63 -30.07 19.51
N LEU A 68 9.35 -29.80 19.80
CA LEU A 68 8.97 -28.72 20.71
C LEU A 68 9.42 -28.97 22.16
N LEU A 69 9.29 -30.20 22.64
CA LEU A 69 9.72 -30.59 23.98
C LEU A 69 11.25 -30.47 24.12
N HIS A 70 12.00 -30.98 23.15
CA HIS A 70 13.46 -30.85 23.07
C HIS A 70 13.89 -29.39 23.05
N ALA A 71 13.33 -28.60 22.14
CA ALA A 71 13.63 -27.18 22.02
C ALA A 71 13.34 -26.41 23.32
N SER A 72 12.21 -26.71 23.98
CA SER A 72 11.87 -26.13 25.28
C SER A 72 12.86 -26.53 26.36
N SER A 73 13.20 -27.83 26.45
CA SER A 73 14.15 -28.36 27.44
C SER A 73 15.54 -27.77 27.28
N THR A 74 16.03 -27.65 26.04
CA THR A 74 17.31 -26.97 25.75
C THR A 74 17.28 -25.52 26.17
N ILE A 75 16.19 -24.79 25.90
CA ILE A 75 16.05 -23.39 26.32
C ILE A 75 16.04 -23.27 27.86
N GLU A 76 15.31 -24.12 28.58
CA GLU A 76 15.35 -24.10 30.05
C GLU A 76 16.76 -24.36 30.59
N ARG A 77 17.48 -25.35 30.03
CA ARG A 77 18.87 -25.62 30.41
C ARG A 77 19.77 -24.40 30.20
N LEU A 78 19.62 -23.72 29.06
CA LEU A 78 20.37 -22.48 28.80
C LEU A 78 20.04 -21.39 29.81
N PHE A 79 18.79 -21.31 30.29
CA PHE A 79 18.44 -20.40 31.37
C PHE A 79 19.05 -20.81 32.70
N ASP A 80 19.07 -22.10 33.02
CA ASP A 80 19.68 -22.60 34.26
C ASP A 80 21.21 -22.34 34.26
N ASP A 81 21.86 -22.54 33.12
CA ASP A 81 23.31 -22.41 32.98
C ASP A 81 23.80 -20.95 32.87
N HIS A 82 22.95 -20.04 32.35
CA HIS A 82 23.39 -18.71 31.95
C HIS A 82 22.52 -17.54 32.43
N ALA A 83 21.43 -17.78 33.18
CA ALA A 83 20.65 -16.67 33.72
C ALA A 83 21.46 -15.85 34.76
N PRO A 84 21.33 -14.51 34.76
CA PRO A 84 20.53 -13.69 33.86
C PRO A 84 21.18 -13.54 32.46
N MET A 85 20.37 -13.65 31.40
CA MET A 85 20.86 -13.54 30.02
C MET A 85 19.92 -12.73 29.12
N VAL A 86 20.48 -12.11 28.08
CA VAL A 86 19.72 -11.57 26.95
C VAL A 86 19.57 -12.65 25.88
N PHE A 87 18.35 -12.85 25.39
CA PHE A 87 18.07 -13.88 24.40
C PHE A 87 17.06 -13.47 23.33
N LYS A 88 17.15 -14.13 22.17
CA LYS A 88 16.21 -13.98 21.05
C LYS A 88 15.98 -15.31 20.37
N ILE A 89 14.72 -15.62 20.12
CA ILE A 89 14.29 -16.81 19.37
C ILE A 89 14.00 -16.39 17.92
N GLY A 90 14.52 -17.12 16.94
CA GLY A 90 14.34 -16.79 15.52
C GLY A 90 14.24 -18.01 14.61
N PHE A 91 13.89 -17.78 13.35
CA PHE A 91 14.15 -18.74 12.28
C PHE A 91 14.93 -18.08 11.13
N THR A 92 15.83 -18.83 10.51
CA THR A 92 16.67 -18.37 9.40
C THR A 92 16.80 -19.45 8.34
N HIS A 93 17.15 -19.06 7.11
CA HIS A 93 17.53 -20.01 6.06
C HIS A 93 19.05 -20.30 6.08
N ASN A 94 19.85 -19.45 6.72
CA ASN A 94 21.29 -19.59 6.82
C ASN A 94 21.81 -18.94 8.12
N PRO A 95 22.18 -19.75 9.14
CA PRO A 95 22.68 -19.26 10.43
C PRO A 95 24.02 -18.52 10.33
N ALA A 96 24.96 -19.05 9.55
CA ALA A 96 26.27 -18.42 9.35
C ALA A 96 26.12 -17.02 8.75
N PHE A 97 25.31 -16.89 7.69
CA PHE A 97 24.96 -15.59 7.13
C PHE A 97 24.24 -14.70 8.16
N ARG A 98 23.28 -15.26 8.90
CA ARG A 98 22.50 -14.50 9.89
C ARG A 98 23.37 -13.99 11.04
N TRP A 99 24.40 -14.73 11.43
CA TRP A 99 25.36 -14.33 12.45
C TRP A 99 26.34 -13.26 11.93
N ALA A 100 26.95 -13.51 10.77
CA ALA A 100 28.07 -12.71 10.25
C ALA A 100 27.65 -11.56 9.32
N ASN A 101 26.36 -11.35 9.05
CA ASN A 101 25.92 -10.29 8.14
C ASN A 101 26.38 -8.90 8.63
N SER A 102 27.17 -8.18 7.84
CA SER A 102 27.74 -6.88 8.24
C SER A 102 26.74 -5.77 8.55
N ARG A 103 25.47 -5.93 8.14
CA ARG A 103 24.43 -4.91 8.30
C ARG A 103 23.47 -5.16 9.46
N TYR A 104 23.17 -6.43 9.75
CA TYR A 104 22.17 -6.82 10.76
C TYR A 104 22.51 -8.13 11.46
N GLY A 105 23.72 -8.64 11.26
CA GLY A 105 24.18 -9.89 11.85
C GLY A 105 24.44 -9.70 13.34
N TYR A 106 24.19 -10.76 14.11
CA TYR A 106 24.35 -10.73 15.55
C TYR A 106 25.79 -10.45 16.00
N ALA A 107 26.79 -10.82 15.20
CA ALA A 107 28.20 -10.51 15.47
C ALA A 107 28.51 -9.00 15.45
N HIS A 108 27.67 -8.22 14.77
CA HIS A 108 27.85 -6.77 14.58
C HIS A 108 26.75 -5.95 15.24
N ASP A 109 25.93 -6.56 16.10
CA ASP A 109 24.88 -5.85 16.83
C ASP A 109 25.51 -4.90 17.86
N PRO A 110 25.34 -3.57 17.73
CA PRO A 110 26.01 -2.61 18.59
C PRO A 110 25.36 -2.51 19.99
N TYR A 111 24.20 -3.15 20.20
CA TYR A 111 23.41 -3.03 21.42
C TYR A 111 23.54 -4.24 22.33
N ASP A 112 23.18 -5.43 21.84
CA ASP A 112 22.95 -6.61 22.68
C ASP A 112 24.15 -7.59 22.77
N ARG A 113 25.26 -7.33 22.04
CA ARG A 113 26.55 -8.06 22.09
C ARG A 113 26.39 -9.59 22.25
N TRP A 114 25.88 -10.25 21.22
CA TRP A 114 25.50 -11.66 21.28
C TRP A 114 26.70 -12.63 21.36
N ASP A 115 26.73 -13.51 22.38
CA ASP A 115 27.86 -14.44 22.60
C ASP A 115 27.82 -15.71 21.73
N ALA A 116 26.62 -16.26 21.51
CA ALA A 116 26.45 -17.52 20.79
C ALA A 116 25.08 -17.62 20.12
N MET A 117 24.97 -18.47 19.09
CA MET A 117 23.74 -18.91 18.45
C MET A 117 23.55 -20.41 18.65
N VAL A 118 22.39 -20.84 19.15
CA VAL A 118 22.05 -22.25 19.37
C VAL A 118 20.97 -22.68 18.37
N ILE A 119 21.26 -23.69 17.56
CA ILE A 119 20.34 -24.25 16.57
C ILE A 119 19.54 -25.38 17.20
N LEU A 120 18.21 -25.18 17.32
CA LEU A 120 17.32 -26.13 17.99
C LEU A 120 16.61 -27.11 17.04
N TYR A 121 16.44 -26.70 15.78
CA TYR A 121 15.71 -27.50 14.81
C TYR A 121 16.11 -27.18 13.37
N LEU A 122 16.29 -28.24 12.58
CA LEU A 122 16.55 -28.19 11.15
C LEU A 122 15.45 -28.94 10.41
N ALA A 123 14.86 -28.31 9.40
CA ALA A 123 13.85 -28.93 8.55
C ALA A 123 14.22 -28.79 7.07
N SER A 124 13.51 -29.52 6.21
CA SER A 124 13.47 -29.34 4.74
C SER A 124 12.22 -28.57 4.28
N ASN A 125 11.54 -27.89 5.20
CA ASN A 125 10.49 -26.94 4.86
C ASN A 125 10.51 -25.77 5.87
N PRO A 126 10.07 -24.57 5.48
CA PRO A 126 10.04 -23.41 6.37
C PRO A 126 8.88 -23.41 7.37
N HIS A 127 7.93 -24.36 7.26
CA HIS A 127 6.70 -24.34 8.05
C HIS A 127 6.91 -24.86 9.48
N GLY A 128 7.63 -25.98 9.62
CA GLY A 128 7.99 -26.51 10.93
C GLY A 128 8.78 -25.51 11.79
N PRO A 129 9.89 -24.96 11.28
CA PRO A 129 10.68 -23.91 11.96
C PRO A 129 9.85 -22.69 12.37
N ALA A 130 9.00 -22.16 11.48
CA ALA A 130 8.17 -21.00 11.78
C ALA A 130 7.12 -21.27 12.87
N MET A 131 6.51 -22.47 12.88
CA MET A 131 5.55 -22.85 13.92
C MET A 131 6.24 -23.10 15.26
N LEU A 132 7.43 -23.70 15.26
CA LEU A 132 8.26 -23.89 16.44
C LEU A 132 8.71 -22.54 17.03
N GLU A 133 9.22 -21.63 16.20
CA GLU A 133 9.57 -20.25 16.60
C GLU A 133 8.38 -19.57 17.28
N SER A 134 7.19 -19.63 16.66
CA SER A 134 5.99 -19.00 17.21
C SER A 134 5.61 -19.58 18.58
N ALA A 135 5.68 -20.91 18.74
CA ALA A 135 5.37 -21.58 20.00
C ALA A 135 6.37 -21.24 21.11
N LEU A 136 7.67 -21.19 20.79
CA LEU A 136 8.71 -20.86 21.76
C LEU A 136 8.65 -19.38 22.17
N ILE A 137 8.35 -18.45 21.25
CA ILE A 137 8.15 -17.04 21.60
C ILE A 137 6.90 -16.86 22.46
N ASP A 138 5.81 -17.56 22.18
CA ASP A 138 4.60 -17.50 23.03
C ASP A 138 4.91 -17.94 24.46
N LYS A 139 5.71 -19.00 24.62
CA LYS A 139 6.13 -19.52 25.93
C LYS A 139 7.11 -18.58 26.66
N TYR A 140 8.14 -18.07 25.97
CA TYR A 140 9.28 -17.40 26.59
C TYR A 140 9.32 -15.88 26.41
N GLY A 141 8.47 -15.32 25.56
CA GLY A 141 8.50 -13.90 25.16
C GLY A 141 8.28 -12.90 26.30
N ARG A 142 7.71 -13.35 27.43
CA ARG A 142 7.52 -12.54 28.63
C ARG A 142 8.67 -12.66 29.65
N ARG A 143 9.64 -13.55 29.42
CA ARG A 143 10.76 -13.75 30.35
C ARG A 143 11.72 -12.56 30.26
N PRO A 144 12.27 -12.06 31.39
CA PRO A 144 13.27 -10.99 31.37
C PRO A 144 14.46 -11.34 30.46
N GLY A 145 14.93 -10.36 29.70
CA GLY A 145 16.03 -10.54 28.73
C GLY A 145 15.60 -10.94 27.32
N CYS A 146 14.31 -11.24 27.07
CA CYS A 146 13.83 -11.54 25.72
C CYS A 146 13.84 -10.30 24.80
N ARG A 147 14.36 -10.44 23.56
CA ARG A 147 14.38 -9.40 22.52
C ARG A 147 13.38 -9.63 21.37
N ASN A 148 12.47 -10.58 21.53
CA ASN A 148 11.40 -10.83 20.57
C ASN A 148 10.29 -9.78 20.71
N ILE A 149 10.11 -8.95 19.67
CA ILE A 149 9.03 -7.95 19.61
C ILE A 149 7.75 -8.56 18.99
N ASN A 150 7.92 -9.46 18.03
CA ASN A 150 6.84 -10.12 17.30
C ASN A 150 6.64 -11.56 17.79
N ARG A 151 5.44 -12.12 17.61
CA ARG A 151 5.07 -13.47 18.06
C ARG A 151 5.67 -14.63 17.22
N GLY A 152 6.56 -14.35 16.27
CA GLY A 152 7.12 -15.33 15.34
C GLY A 152 6.18 -15.69 14.20
N GLY A 153 6.70 -16.31 13.14
CA GLY A 153 5.89 -16.82 12.02
C GLY A 153 5.25 -15.79 11.07
N ASP A 154 5.30 -14.50 11.39
CA ASP A 154 4.69 -13.39 10.62
C ASP A 154 5.15 -13.31 9.15
N GLY A 155 6.32 -13.88 8.84
CA GLY A 155 6.87 -13.94 7.48
C GLY A 155 6.36 -15.11 6.62
N VAL A 156 5.75 -16.14 7.22
CA VAL A 156 5.44 -17.42 6.55
C VAL A 156 3.93 -17.66 6.54
N LYS A 157 3.23 -17.21 5.49
CA LYS A 157 1.81 -17.59 5.31
C LYS A 157 1.68 -19.01 4.76
N VAL A 158 1.13 -19.90 5.57
CA VAL A 158 1.04 -21.35 5.30
C VAL A 158 -0.34 -21.73 4.73
N PRO A 159 -0.46 -22.67 3.76
CA PRO A 159 -1.75 -23.22 3.37
C PRO A 159 -2.45 -23.92 4.54
N ALA A 160 -3.78 -23.80 4.67
CA ALA A 160 -4.54 -24.41 5.78
C ALA A 160 -4.30 -25.92 5.90
N LYS A 161 -4.17 -26.62 4.77
CA LYS A 161 -3.84 -28.07 4.73
C LYS A 161 -2.51 -28.39 5.41
N ALA A 162 -1.50 -27.55 5.25
CA ALA A 162 -0.22 -27.73 5.91
C ALA A 162 -0.32 -27.44 7.41
N VAL A 163 -1.09 -26.43 7.82
CA VAL A 163 -1.36 -26.14 9.24
C VAL A 163 -2.07 -27.32 9.92
N VAL A 164 -3.12 -27.87 9.29
CA VAL A 164 -3.85 -29.05 9.79
C VAL A 164 -2.92 -30.26 9.90
N ARG A 165 -2.07 -30.51 8.89
CA ARG A 165 -1.08 -31.60 8.94
C ARG A 165 -0.11 -31.41 10.10
N THR A 166 0.42 -30.20 10.29
CA THR A 166 1.31 -29.93 11.43
C THR A 166 0.58 -30.12 12.75
N ALA A 167 -0.66 -29.64 12.89
CA ALA A 167 -1.45 -29.84 14.11
C ALA A 167 -1.69 -31.33 14.42
N ARG A 168 -1.99 -32.15 13.40
CA ARG A 168 -2.12 -33.61 13.54
C ARG A 168 -0.84 -34.26 14.01
N ASN A 169 0.29 -33.85 13.43
CA ASN A 169 1.59 -34.35 13.85
C ASN A 169 1.80 -33.99 15.32
N VAL A 170 1.73 -32.72 15.70
CA VAL A 170 1.93 -32.30 17.11
C VAL A 170 1.02 -33.07 18.08
N LEU A 171 -0.26 -33.30 17.74
CA LEU A 171 -1.18 -34.04 18.59
C LEU A 171 -0.84 -35.53 18.72
N SER A 172 -0.33 -36.15 17.66
CA SER A 172 0.20 -37.52 17.70
C SER A 172 1.38 -37.66 18.67
N ASP A 173 2.05 -36.55 18.99
CA ASP A 173 3.38 -36.58 19.60
C ASP A 173 3.35 -36.25 21.08
N ILE A 174 2.54 -35.25 21.46
CA ILE A 174 2.35 -34.88 22.87
C ILE A 174 1.25 -35.71 23.53
N GLY A 175 0.50 -36.49 22.74
CA GLY A 175 -0.65 -37.26 23.18
C GLY A 175 -1.89 -36.39 23.50
N PRO A 176 -3.10 -36.98 23.48
CA PRO A 176 -4.35 -36.25 23.64
C PRO A 176 -4.50 -35.60 25.03
N GLN A 177 -3.80 -36.09 26.06
CA GLN A 177 -3.82 -35.54 27.42
C GLN A 177 -2.99 -34.23 27.53
N ALA A 178 -1.76 -34.18 27.02
CA ALA A 178 -0.96 -32.94 27.05
C ALA A 178 -1.54 -31.88 26.08
N ALA A 179 -2.13 -32.31 24.96
CA ALA A 179 -2.84 -31.44 24.02
C ALA A 179 -4.14 -30.84 24.59
N ALA A 180 -4.68 -31.38 25.69
CA ALA A 180 -5.92 -30.86 26.30
C ALA A 180 -5.78 -29.41 26.81
N SER A 181 -4.56 -29.00 27.16
CA SER A 181 -4.20 -27.62 27.51
C SER A 181 -4.36 -26.65 26.33
N SER A 182 -4.17 -27.12 25.10
CA SER A 182 -4.31 -26.34 23.86
C SER A 182 -5.59 -26.70 23.12
N LYS A 183 -6.72 -26.15 23.59
CA LYS A 183 -8.07 -26.38 23.00
C LYS A 183 -8.12 -26.11 21.48
N GLY A 184 -7.32 -25.17 20.99
CA GLY A 184 -7.24 -24.82 19.56
C GLY A 184 -6.50 -25.85 18.72
N LEU A 185 -5.37 -26.38 19.21
CA LEU A 185 -4.52 -27.31 18.48
C LEU A 185 -5.22 -28.63 18.20
N LYS A 186 -5.89 -29.20 19.21
CA LYS A 186 -6.64 -30.46 19.07
C LYS A 186 -7.74 -30.36 18.01
N ARG A 187 -8.55 -29.31 18.08
CA ARG A 187 -9.63 -29.07 17.10
C ARG A 187 -9.10 -28.79 15.69
N LEU A 188 -7.92 -28.20 15.57
CA LEU A 188 -7.28 -27.96 14.28
C LEU A 188 -6.74 -29.24 13.65
N ALA A 189 -6.24 -30.17 14.46
CA ALA A 189 -5.83 -31.51 14.02
C ALA A 189 -7.02 -32.34 13.49
N GLU A 190 -8.19 -32.21 14.12
CA GLU A 190 -9.44 -32.88 13.74
C GLU A 190 -10.03 -32.39 12.40
N CYS A 191 -9.59 -31.23 11.90
CA CYS A 191 -10.04 -30.71 10.60
C CYS A 191 -9.68 -31.68 9.47
N SER A 192 -10.54 -31.83 8.46
CA SER A 192 -10.25 -32.71 7.31
C SER A 192 -9.13 -32.14 6.44
N LEU A 193 -8.20 -32.99 5.96
CA LEU A 193 -7.19 -32.58 4.97
C LEU A 193 -7.77 -32.30 3.58
N SER A 194 -8.91 -32.92 3.22
CA SER A 194 -9.60 -32.67 1.96
C SER A 194 -10.38 -31.34 2.00
N ASN A 195 -10.83 -30.93 3.18
CA ASN A 195 -11.60 -29.70 3.41
C ASN A 195 -10.90 -28.71 4.35
N ALA A 196 -9.57 -28.76 4.43
CA ALA A 196 -8.78 -28.08 5.47
C ALA A 196 -9.07 -26.57 5.55
N GLU A 197 -9.29 -25.92 4.40
CA GLU A 197 -9.61 -24.49 4.37
C GLU A 197 -11.01 -24.18 4.93
N ARG A 198 -12.02 -24.99 4.61
CA ARG A 198 -13.39 -24.83 5.14
C ARG A 198 -13.43 -25.11 6.64
N ASP A 199 -12.78 -26.18 7.06
CA ASP A 199 -12.84 -26.66 8.43
C ASP A 199 -12.00 -25.75 9.35
N ALA A 200 -10.80 -25.34 8.93
CA ALA A 200 -10.00 -24.35 9.65
C ALA A 200 -10.72 -23.00 9.73
N GLN A 201 -11.38 -22.56 8.66
CA GLN A 201 -12.19 -21.34 8.71
C GLN A 201 -13.31 -21.44 9.75
N THR A 202 -14.01 -22.57 9.77
CA THR A 202 -15.11 -22.80 10.72
C THR A 202 -14.60 -22.82 12.15
N LEU A 203 -13.46 -23.47 12.39
CA LEU A 203 -12.81 -23.50 13.69
C LEU A 203 -12.39 -22.09 14.13
N LEU A 204 -11.59 -21.39 13.33
CA LEU A 204 -11.03 -20.09 13.68
C LEU A 204 -12.13 -19.04 13.86
N SER A 205 -13.07 -18.95 12.92
CA SER A 205 -14.11 -17.91 12.96
C SER A 205 -15.29 -18.25 13.86
N LYS A 206 -15.86 -19.46 13.78
CA LYS A 206 -17.09 -19.79 14.53
C LYS A 206 -16.81 -20.34 15.92
N LYS A 207 -15.82 -21.23 16.06
CA LYS A 207 -15.54 -21.90 17.35
C LYS A 207 -14.57 -21.13 18.23
N MET A 208 -13.59 -20.43 17.64
CA MET A 208 -12.56 -19.66 18.36
C MET A 208 -12.76 -18.14 18.28
N LYS A 209 -13.72 -17.66 17.49
CA LYS A 209 -14.06 -16.22 17.36
C LYS A 209 -12.88 -15.31 16.97
N LEU A 210 -11.91 -15.85 16.22
CA LEU A 210 -10.71 -15.14 15.74
C LEU A 210 -10.93 -14.39 14.41
N SER A 211 -12.09 -13.77 14.25
CA SER A 211 -12.50 -13.04 13.06
C SER A 211 -13.39 -11.89 13.48
N LEU A 212 -13.30 -10.75 12.78
CA LEU A 212 -14.26 -9.67 13.02
C LEU A 212 -15.68 -10.20 12.75
N PRO A 213 -16.65 -9.92 13.64
CA PRO A 213 -18.01 -10.44 13.54
C PRO A 213 -18.84 -9.64 12.53
N ILE A 214 -18.30 -9.39 11.34
CA ILE A 214 -18.96 -8.65 10.28
C ILE A 214 -19.56 -9.68 9.32
N PRO A 215 -20.88 -9.64 9.09
CA PRO A 215 -21.55 -10.60 8.22
C PRO A 215 -21.04 -10.48 6.78
N LEU A 216 -20.76 -11.63 6.16
CA LEU A 216 -20.62 -11.72 4.72
C LEU A 216 -22.02 -11.92 4.14
N GLU A 217 -22.46 -10.97 3.34
CA GLU A 217 -23.77 -10.98 2.71
C GLU A 217 -23.62 -11.30 1.23
N THR A 218 -24.64 -11.92 0.63
CA THR A 218 -24.61 -12.24 -0.79
C THR A 218 -25.20 -11.07 -1.58
N LEU A 219 -24.48 -10.59 -2.59
CA LEU A 219 -24.92 -9.43 -3.38
C LEU A 219 -26.28 -9.64 -4.05
N GLY A 220 -26.52 -10.85 -4.56
CA GLY A 220 -27.79 -11.21 -5.18
C GLY A 220 -27.88 -12.71 -5.47
N GLN A 221 -28.77 -13.07 -6.39
CA GLN A 221 -28.99 -14.46 -6.81
C GLN A 221 -28.31 -14.77 -8.16
N GLY A 222 -28.22 -16.06 -8.50
CA GLY A 222 -27.67 -16.50 -9.79
C GLY A 222 -26.21 -16.04 -9.99
N LYS A 223 -25.97 -15.27 -11.05
CA LYS A 223 -24.63 -14.72 -11.37
C LYS A 223 -24.11 -13.68 -10.38
N LEU A 224 -25.00 -13.10 -9.57
CA LEU A 224 -24.66 -12.16 -8.49
C LEU A 224 -24.42 -12.87 -7.15
N ASN A 225 -24.35 -14.21 -7.15
CA ASN A 225 -24.09 -15.00 -5.94
C ASN A 225 -22.60 -14.95 -5.55
N PHE A 226 -22.15 -13.81 -5.06
CA PHE A 226 -20.84 -13.64 -4.45
C PHE A 226 -20.92 -12.72 -3.22
N PRO A 227 -19.97 -12.86 -2.28
CA PRO A 227 -20.07 -12.17 -1.02
C PRO A 227 -19.56 -10.73 -1.09
N VAL A 228 -20.20 -9.88 -0.29
CA VAL A 228 -19.82 -8.51 0.02
C VAL A 228 -19.84 -8.27 1.52
N LEU A 229 -19.17 -7.21 1.95
CA LEU A 229 -19.19 -6.68 3.31
C LEU A 229 -19.83 -5.30 3.26
N ARG A 230 -21.06 -5.20 3.75
CA ARG A 230 -21.87 -3.98 3.66
C ARG A 230 -21.37 -2.87 4.59
N LEU A 231 -21.54 -1.61 4.17
CA LEU A 231 -21.11 -0.46 4.97
C LEU A 231 -21.88 -0.39 6.29
N ARG A 232 -23.19 -0.65 6.27
CA ARG A 232 -24.01 -0.68 7.50
C ARG A 232 -23.53 -1.72 8.50
N SER A 233 -23.04 -2.85 8.01
CA SER A 233 -22.51 -3.95 8.83
C SER A 233 -21.17 -3.56 9.47
N TRP A 234 -20.33 -2.80 8.77
CA TRP A 234 -19.15 -2.15 9.35
C TRP A 234 -19.52 -1.09 10.38
N ALA A 235 -20.45 -0.19 10.06
CA ALA A 235 -20.88 0.89 10.93
C ALA A 235 -21.48 0.34 12.24
N GLN A 236 -22.35 -0.67 12.16
CA GLN A 236 -22.93 -1.34 13.34
C GLN A 236 -21.85 -1.99 14.20
N PHE A 237 -20.89 -2.71 13.58
CA PHE A 237 -19.77 -3.29 14.32
C PHE A 237 -18.94 -2.22 15.06
N LEU A 238 -18.62 -1.12 14.40
CA LEU A 238 -17.87 -0.03 15.01
C LEU A 238 -18.65 0.59 16.17
N LEU A 239 -19.95 0.81 16.00
CA LEU A 239 -20.80 1.39 17.02
C LEU A 239 -20.95 0.45 18.24
N ASP A 240 -21.27 -0.82 18.01
CA ASP A 240 -21.46 -1.81 19.08
C ASP A 240 -20.20 -2.10 19.89
N ARG A 241 -19.03 -1.88 19.30
CA ARG A 241 -17.73 -2.05 19.96
C ARG A 241 -17.16 -0.75 20.51
N ASN A 242 -17.91 0.35 20.48
CA ASN A 242 -17.45 1.67 20.90
C ASN A 242 -16.18 2.14 20.14
N LEU A 243 -16.10 1.82 18.85
CA LEU A 243 -14.97 2.10 17.96
C LEU A 243 -15.24 3.26 16.99
N TRP A 244 -16.32 4.01 17.20
CA TRP A 244 -16.68 5.16 16.37
C TRP A 244 -15.56 6.21 16.30
N HIS A 245 -14.83 6.37 17.40
CA HIS A 245 -13.65 7.22 17.56
C HIS A 245 -12.55 7.03 16.49
N ILE A 246 -12.42 5.83 15.90
CA ILE A 246 -11.46 5.56 14.82
C ILE A 246 -11.76 6.43 13.60
N LEU A 247 -13.04 6.64 13.31
CA LEU A 247 -13.53 7.46 12.19
C LEU A 247 -13.29 8.95 12.40
N CYS A 248 -13.07 9.36 13.65
CA CYS A 248 -12.77 10.73 14.06
C CYS A 248 -11.27 10.95 14.32
N GLY A 249 -10.41 9.98 13.98
CA GLY A 249 -8.96 10.11 14.15
C GLY A 249 -8.45 10.00 15.58
N LEU A 250 -9.27 9.46 16.50
CA LEU A 250 -8.88 9.27 17.89
C LEU A 250 -8.23 7.90 18.13
N LEU A 251 -7.47 7.80 19.22
CA LEU A 251 -6.84 6.56 19.68
C LEU A 251 -7.75 5.77 20.64
N SER A 252 -8.65 6.47 21.33
CA SER A 252 -9.55 5.92 22.33
C SER A 252 -10.93 6.57 22.20
N PRO A 253 -12.01 5.93 22.69
CA PRO A 253 -13.36 6.48 22.68
C PRO A 253 -13.47 7.76 23.51
N ASP A 254 -14.14 8.77 22.97
CA ASP A 254 -14.44 10.04 23.63
C ASP A 254 -15.61 10.70 22.88
N THR A 255 -16.84 10.41 23.30
CA THR A 255 -18.05 10.79 22.56
C THR A 255 -18.21 12.30 22.40
N ASP A 256 -17.88 13.08 23.43
CA ASP A 256 -17.97 14.55 23.35
C ASP A 256 -16.95 15.10 22.35
N ARG A 257 -15.75 14.54 22.34
CA ARG A 257 -14.70 14.92 21.40
C ARG A 257 -14.99 14.46 19.98
N GLU A 258 -15.54 13.27 19.79
CA GLU A 258 -16.03 12.77 18.51
C GLU A 258 -17.04 13.76 17.92
N LYS A 259 -18.07 14.14 18.70
CA LYS A 259 -19.07 15.14 18.31
C LYS A 259 -18.45 16.50 18.01
N ALA A 260 -17.51 16.95 18.83
CA ALA A 260 -16.82 18.23 18.60
C ALA A 260 -15.98 18.21 17.31
N ILE A 261 -15.33 17.08 16.99
CA ILE A 261 -14.57 16.88 15.75
C ILE A 261 -15.50 16.90 14.55
N LEU A 262 -16.62 16.17 14.59
CA LEU A 262 -17.59 16.15 13.50
C LEU A 262 -18.25 17.51 13.28
N ARG A 263 -18.64 18.22 14.36
CA ARG A 263 -19.10 19.62 14.25
C ARG A 263 -18.05 20.52 13.60
N GLY A 264 -16.80 20.42 14.04
CA GLY A 264 -15.70 21.20 13.47
C GLY A 264 -15.47 20.90 11.98
N PHE A 265 -15.55 19.62 11.59
CA PHE A 265 -15.45 19.23 10.19
C PHE A 265 -16.57 19.84 9.36
N TRP A 266 -17.82 19.69 9.78
CA TRP A 266 -18.96 20.17 9.01
C TRP A 266 -19.03 21.70 8.93
N ALA A 267 -18.61 22.41 9.98
CA ALA A 267 -18.48 23.88 9.95
C ALA A 267 -17.47 24.34 8.89
N GLU A 268 -16.30 23.73 8.81
CA GLU A 268 -15.30 24.04 7.77
C GLU A 268 -15.76 23.56 6.39
N PHE A 269 -16.44 22.41 6.30
CA PHE A 269 -17.00 21.91 5.05
C PHE A 269 -18.09 22.83 4.50
N GLN A 270 -18.92 23.43 5.35
CA GLN A 270 -19.94 24.40 4.94
C GLN A 270 -19.30 25.67 4.36
N ARG A 271 -18.17 26.11 4.94
CA ARG A 271 -17.39 27.22 4.37
C ARG A 271 -16.76 26.86 3.03
N HIS A 272 -16.32 25.62 2.88
CA HIS A 272 -15.72 25.11 1.64
C HIS A 272 -16.78 24.96 0.52
N SER A 273 -17.89 24.28 0.80
CA SER A 273 -18.96 23.94 -0.14
C SER A 273 -20.34 24.25 0.46
N PRO A 274 -20.74 25.53 0.50
CA PRO A 274 -21.98 25.96 1.17
C PRO A 274 -23.25 25.43 0.52
N GLN A 275 -23.19 25.10 -0.78
CA GLN A 275 -24.31 24.59 -1.58
C GLN A 275 -24.38 23.05 -1.57
N HIS A 276 -23.58 22.38 -0.74
CA HIS A 276 -23.63 20.92 -0.68
C HIS A 276 -24.96 20.47 -0.05
N PRO A 277 -25.72 19.53 -0.68
CA PRO A 277 -27.07 19.15 -0.21
C PRO A 277 -27.13 18.62 1.22
N VAL A 278 -26.01 18.15 1.78
CA VAL A 278 -25.92 17.64 3.17
C VAL A 278 -26.50 18.59 4.21
N PHE A 279 -26.41 19.91 3.98
CA PHE A 279 -26.93 20.92 4.91
C PHE A 279 -28.45 21.09 4.86
N GLU A 280 -29.10 20.50 3.86
CA GLU A 280 -30.55 20.53 3.65
C GLU A 280 -31.22 19.20 4.07
N LEU A 281 -30.44 18.15 4.35
CA LEU A 281 -30.95 16.81 4.68
C LEU A 281 -31.51 16.69 6.12
N GLY A 282 -31.35 17.70 6.97
CA GLY A 282 -31.77 17.64 8.37
C GLY A 282 -30.99 16.63 9.23
N LEU A 283 -29.79 16.24 8.80
CA LEU A 283 -28.96 15.26 9.51
C LEU A 283 -28.31 15.86 10.77
N PRO A 284 -28.18 15.08 11.87
CA PRO A 284 -27.37 15.49 13.01
C PRO A 284 -25.89 15.40 12.62
N LEU A 285 -25.34 16.50 12.11
CA LEU A 285 -23.99 16.57 11.58
C LEU A 285 -22.92 16.19 12.61
N GLU A 286 -23.15 16.45 13.89
CA GLU A 286 -22.26 16.02 14.99
C GLU A 286 -22.19 14.50 15.19
N ASP A 287 -23.13 13.75 14.61
CA ASP A 287 -23.21 12.29 14.65
C ASP A 287 -23.00 11.66 13.25
N THR A 288 -22.61 12.48 12.26
CA THR A 288 -22.45 12.09 10.85
C THR A 288 -21.00 12.14 10.43
N VAL A 289 -20.44 11.00 10.01
CA VAL A 289 -19.03 10.89 9.59
C VAL A 289 -18.89 11.14 8.08
N PRO A 290 -17.94 12.00 7.66
CA PRO A 290 -17.58 12.17 6.26
C PRO A 290 -16.69 11.01 5.76
N MET A 291 -17.18 10.30 4.76
CA MET A 291 -16.57 9.09 4.21
C MET A 291 -16.20 9.25 2.73
N VAL A 292 -15.35 8.35 2.27
CA VAL A 292 -14.93 8.20 0.88
C VAL A 292 -15.10 6.75 0.48
N PHE A 293 -15.51 6.50 -0.76
CA PHE A 293 -15.46 5.17 -1.37
C PHE A 293 -14.24 5.06 -2.27
N HIS A 294 -13.48 3.98 -2.14
CA HIS A 294 -12.31 3.70 -2.94
C HIS A 294 -12.46 2.38 -3.71
N GLY A 295 -11.97 2.33 -4.94
CA GLY A 295 -11.72 1.08 -5.64
C GLY A 295 -10.53 1.10 -6.57
N ASP A 296 -9.92 -0.08 -6.75
CA ASP A 296 -8.78 -0.25 -7.66
C ASP A 296 -8.55 -1.73 -8.06
N GLU A 297 -7.71 -1.96 -9.07
CA GLU A 297 -7.29 -3.26 -9.60
C GLU A 297 -5.86 -3.64 -9.16
N GLY A 298 -5.77 -4.48 -8.12
CA GLY A 298 -4.52 -5.11 -7.72
C GLY A 298 -4.16 -6.34 -8.57
N ARG A 299 -3.03 -6.98 -8.23
CA ARG A 299 -2.54 -8.20 -8.93
C ARG A 299 -2.87 -9.47 -8.15
N GLY A 300 -3.77 -10.29 -8.67
CA GLY A 300 -4.16 -11.59 -8.14
C GLY A 300 -3.34 -12.78 -8.67
N ARG A 301 -3.97 -13.97 -8.70
CA ARG A 301 -3.35 -15.24 -9.15
C ARG A 301 -2.90 -15.13 -10.61
N ARG A 302 -1.72 -15.68 -10.94
CA ARG A 302 -1.11 -15.60 -12.28
C ARG A 302 -1.00 -14.16 -12.83
N ARG A 303 -0.83 -13.18 -11.94
CA ARG A 303 -0.78 -11.74 -12.29
C ARG A 303 -2.05 -11.20 -12.96
N GLN A 304 -3.18 -11.90 -12.87
CA GLN A 304 -4.47 -11.40 -13.34
C GLN A 304 -4.99 -10.30 -12.42
N GLY A 305 -5.85 -9.41 -12.94
CA GLY A 305 -6.47 -8.34 -12.16
C GLY A 305 -7.32 -8.86 -11.00
N TRP A 306 -7.29 -8.12 -9.90
CA TRP A 306 -8.09 -8.35 -8.70
C TRP A 306 -8.71 -7.02 -8.28
N LEU A 307 -10.03 -6.89 -8.47
CA LEU A 307 -10.78 -5.73 -7.98
C LEU A 307 -10.84 -5.80 -6.45
N ALA A 308 -10.50 -4.70 -5.78
CA ALA A 308 -10.76 -4.50 -4.36
C ALA A 308 -11.39 -3.12 -4.15
N THR A 309 -12.45 -3.08 -3.35
CA THR A 309 -13.17 -1.85 -3.00
C THR A 309 -13.29 -1.73 -1.48
N ASN A 310 -13.27 -0.50 -0.97
CA ASN A 310 -13.39 -0.22 0.46
C ASN A 310 -14.02 1.15 0.70
N TYR A 311 -14.42 1.37 1.95
CA TYR A 311 -14.79 2.69 2.49
C TYR A 311 -13.75 3.14 3.52
N HIS A 312 -13.59 4.45 3.67
CA HIS A 312 -12.82 5.02 4.78
C HIS A 312 -13.29 6.43 5.15
N SER A 313 -12.99 6.87 6.37
CA SER A 313 -13.21 8.25 6.79
C SER A 313 -12.20 9.18 6.13
N ILE A 314 -12.62 10.42 5.83
CA ILE A 314 -11.72 11.52 5.47
C ILE A 314 -10.82 11.87 6.66
N ILE A 315 -11.41 11.86 7.86
CA ILE A 315 -10.73 12.20 9.11
C ILE A 315 -9.97 10.96 9.60
N GLY A 316 -8.76 11.18 10.12
CA GLY A 316 -7.96 10.15 10.75
C GLY A 316 -6.87 10.73 11.64
N ARG A 317 -5.78 9.98 11.81
CA ARG A 317 -4.77 10.25 12.84
C ARG A 317 -3.64 11.19 12.41
N GLY A 318 -3.70 11.72 11.19
CA GLY A 318 -2.71 12.63 10.63
C GLY A 318 -1.82 12.00 9.58
N ILE A 319 -0.77 12.74 9.23
CA ILE A 319 0.30 12.36 8.31
C ILE A 319 1.61 12.39 9.09
N GLN A 320 2.47 11.38 8.91
CA GLN A 320 3.70 11.25 9.72
C GLN A 320 4.59 12.51 9.64
N ALA A 321 4.78 13.08 8.45
CA ALA A 321 5.60 14.28 8.28
C ALA A 321 5.06 15.50 9.06
N ALA A 322 3.74 15.67 9.12
CA ALA A 322 3.10 16.72 9.92
C ALA A 322 3.22 16.45 11.43
N LEU A 323 3.07 15.19 11.86
CA LEU A 323 3.28 14.80 13.26
C LEU A 323 4.73 15.05 13.70
N ASP A 324 5.71 14.71 12.87
CA ASP A 324 7.12 14.95 13.14
C ASP A 324 7.40 16.46 13.24
N LYS A 325 6.78 17.26 12.37
CA LYS A 325 6.87 18.72 12.41
C LYS A 325 6.25 19.30 13.69
N ASP A 326 5.04 18.88 14.06
CA ASP A 326 4.38 19.31 15.30
C ASP A 326 5.24 18.98 16.53
N ALA A 327 5.88 17.80 16.54
CA ALA A 327 6.78 17.39 17.60
C ALA A 327 8.04 18.27 17.67
N ARG A 328 8.67 18.57 16.53
CA ARG A 328 9.81 19.50 16.45
C ARG A 328 9.46 20.92 16.93
N GLU A 329 8.28 21.40 16.55
CA GLU A 329 7.77 22.74 16.90
C GLU A 329 7.15 22.80 18.30
N LYS A 330 7.12 21.69 19.05
CA LYS A 330 6.51 21.59 20.39
C LYS A 330 5.07 22.12 20.44
N LYS A 331 4.30 21.91 19.36
CA LYS A 331 2.92 22.37 19.27
C LYS A 331 2.05 21.61 20.28
N ARG A 332 1.34 22.35 21.14
CA ARG A 332 0.38 21.77 22.08
C ARG A 332 -0.77 21.09 21.32
N GLY A 333 -1.21 19.94 21.84
CA GLY A 333 -2.33 19.21 21.26
C GLY A 333 -3.64 20.01 21.33
N ARG A 334 -4.30 20.20 20.20
CA ARG A 334 -5.66 20.76 20.14
C ARG A 334 -6.70 19.72 20.55
N TYR A 335 -7.81 20.17 21.14
CA TYR A 335 -8.95 19.31 21.47
C TYR A 335 -9.59 18.76 20.18
N VAL A 336 -10.00 19.64 19.27
CA VAL A 336 -10.46 19.28 17.92
C VAL A 336 -9.27 19.17 16.96
N LYS A 337 -9.12 18.01 16.31
CA LYS A 337 -8.06 17.72 15.33
C LYS A 337 -8.67 17.16 14.05
N LEU A 338 -8.84 18.02 13.05
CA LEU A 338 -9.32 17.61 11.72
C LEU A 338 -8.13 17.12 10.90
N ARG A 339 -7.65 15.90 11.16
CA ARG A 339 -6.42 15.38 10.53
C ARG A 339 -6.72 14.40 9.41
N CYS A 340 -5.89 14.35 8.37
CA CYS A 340 -6.02 13.40 7.26
C CYS A 340 -5.80 11.94 7.71
N ASN A 341 -6.37 10.97 6.99
CA ASN A 341 -6.39 9.56 7.38
C ASN A 341 -5.23 8.71 6.81
N TYR A 342 -3.99 9.00 7.25
CA TYR A 342 -2.77 8.30 6.80
C TYR A 342 -2.06 7.45 7.85
N ILE A 343 -2.36 7.65 9.13
CA ILE A 343 -1.73 6.94 10.24
C ILE A 343 -2.62 5.80 10.74
N GLY A 344 -2.03 4.63 10.91
CA GLY A 344 -2.71 3.39 11.26
C GLY A 344 -2.39 2.29 10.26
N HIS A 345 -2.81 1.07 10.59
CA HIS A 345 -2.70 -0.05 9.66
C HIS A 345 -3.91 -0.02 8.72
N SER A 346 -3.73 -0.25 7.41
CA SER A 346 -4.83 -0.19 6.43
C SER A 346 -6.04 -1.08 6.79
N LEU A 347 -5.80 -2.25 7.39
CA LEU A 347 -6.87 -3.13 7.89
C LEU A 347 -7.70 -2.59 9.07
N THR A 348 -7.29 -1.49 9.72
CA THR A 348 -8.01 -0.88 10.85
C THR A 348 -8.72 0.41 10.48
N ASN A 349 -8.49 0.95 9.27
CA ASN A 349 -9.09 2.20 8.81
C ASN A 349 -9.61 2.16 7.36
N ARG A 350 -9.43 1.05 6.63
CA ARG A 350 -10.07 0.74 5.34
C ARG A 350 -11.04 -0.40 5.51
N PHE A 351 -12.32 -0.09 5.38
CA PHE A 351 -13.44 -1.00 5.60
C PHE A 351 -13.80 -1.67 4.28
N GLY A 352 -13.34 -2.91 4.10
CA GLY A 352 -13.48 -3.63 2.85
C GLY A 352 -14.94 -3.87 2.48
N HIS A 353 -15.23 -3.75 1.18
CA HIS A 353 -16.56 -3.93 0.62
C HIS A 353 -16.63 -5.19 -0.25
N ALA A 354 -16.00 -5.17 -1.42
CA ALA A 354 -16.00 -6.29 -2.37
C ALA A 354 -14.60 -6.63 -2.87
N GLY A 355 -14.37 -7.91 -3.20
CA GLY A 355 -13.13 -8.42 -3.76
C GLY A 355 -13.38 -9.47 -4.84
N LEU A 356 -13.08 -9.16 -6.10
CA LEU A 356 -13.43 -10.00 -7.25
C LEU A 356 -12.24 -10.25 -8.19
N PRO A 357 -12.07 -11.47 -8.75
CA PRO A 357 -11.09 -11.72 -9.80
C PRO A 357 -11.55 -11.12 -11.14
N LYS A 358 -10.61 -10.76 -12.01
CA LYS A 358 -10.89 -10.20 -13.35
C LYS A 358 -11.83 -11.03 -14.19
N ALA A 359 -11.75 -12.36 -14.11
CA ALA A 359 -12.65 -13.25 -14.83
C ALA A 359 -14.14 -13.07 -14.44
N VAL A 360 -14.42 -12.50 -13.27
CA VAL A 360 -15.78 -12.27 -12.76
C VAL A 360 -16.21 -10.83 -13.03
N TYR A 361 -15.44 -9.82 -12.60
CA TYR A 361 -15.86 -8.42 -12.75
C TYR A 361 -15.68 -7.87 -14.18
N SER A 362 -15.10 -8.64 -15.12
CA SER A 362 -15.12 -8.24 -16.54
C SER A 362 -16.52 -8.32 -17.14
N ASP A 363 -17.46 -9.02 -16.49
CA ASP A 363 -18.90 -8.93 -16.80
C ASP A 363 -19.42 -7.55 -16.32
N PRO A 364 -19.90 -6.68 -17.24
CA PRO A 364 -20.38 -5.35 -16.88
C PRO A 364 -21.56 -5.36 -15.91
N GLU A 365 -22.42 -6.37 -15.93
CA GLU A 365 -23.56 -6.46 -15.02
C GLU A 365 -23.09 -6.74 -13.59
N ILE A 366 -22.10 -7.62 -13.44
CA ILE A 366 -21.50 -7.92 -12.13
C ILE A 366 -20.78 -6.69 -11.59
N PHE A 367 -19.98 -6.01 -12.43
CA PHE A 367 -19.27 -4.81 -12.01
C PHE A 367 -20.24 -3.70 -11.60
N LYS A 368 -21.28 -3.44 -12.41
CA LYS A 368 -22.32 -2.46 -12.09
C LYS A 368 -23.07 -2.81 -10.80
N ALA A 369 -23.41 -4.08 -10.58
CA ALA A 369 -24.09 -4.51 -9.37
C ALA A 369 -23.26 -4.27 -8.09
N VAL A 370 -21.93 -4.42 -8.16
CA VAL A 370 -21.04 -4.07 -7.03
C VAL A 370 -21.06 -2.58 -6.75
N LEU A 371 -21.04 -1.73 -7.78
CA LEU A 371 -21.08 -0.28 -7.58
C LEU A 371 -22.46 0.19 -7.11
N GLU A 372 -23.53 -0.48 -7.56
CA GLU A 372 -24.91 -0.22 -7.15
C GLU A 372 -25.15 -0.56 -5.68
N ASP A 373 -24.66 -1.71 -5.20
CA ASP A 373 -24.69 -2.04 -3.76
C ASP A 373 -23.87 -1.05 -2.95
N ALA A 374 -22.70 -0.64 -3.46
CA ALA A 374 -21.90 0.37 -2.76
C ALA A 374 -22.61 1.74 -2.62
N ALA A 375 -23.22 2.22 -3.70
CA ALA A 375 -23.99 3.46 -3.69
C ALA A 375 -25.24 3.34 -2.80
N SER A 376 -25.93 2.19 -2.83
CA SER A 376 -27.12 1.94 -2.02
C SER A 376 -26.80 1.87 -0.52
N GLU A 377 -25.66 1.28 -0.16
CA GLU A 377 -25.16 1.26 1.22
C GLU A 377 -24.81 2.67 1.73
N ALA A 378 -24.23 3.51 0.87
CA ALA A 378 -23.93 4.90 1.20
C ALA A 378 -25.20 5.74 1.42
N LEU A 379 -26.22 5.58 0.57
CA LEU A 379 -27.51 6.23 0.72
C LEU A 379 -28.22 5.75 1.98
N PHE A 380 -28.25 4.45 2.24
CA PHE A 380 -28.83 3.89 3.47
C PHE A 380 -28.19 4.49 4.73
N MET A 381 -26.86 4.60 4.75
CA MET A 381 -26.16 5.19 5.90
C MET A 381 -26.39 6.69 6.07
N THR A 382 -26.78 7.37 4.99
CA THR A 382 -27.16 8.79 5.03
C THR A 382 -28.60 8.96 5.50
N GLU A 383 -29.54 8.18 4.96
CA GLU A 383 -30.98 8.29 5.25
C GLU A 383 -31.39 7.68 6.59
N HIS A 384 -30.78 6.56 6.98
CA HIS A 384 -31.20 5.77 8.14
C HIS A 384 -30.12 5.64 9.24
N GLY A 385 -28.84 5.60 8.84
CA GLY A 385 -27.75 5.35 9.77
C GLY A 385 -27.81 3.97 10.44
N VAL A 386 -27.10 3.82 11.57
CA VAL A 386 -27.14 2.64 12.45
C VAL A 386 -27.38 3.07 13.89
N PHE A 387 -28.09 2.24 14.67
CA PHE A 387 -28.49 2.57 16.03
C PHE A 387 -27.81 1.68 17.07
N ASN A 388 -27.45 2.28 18.20
CA ASN A 388 -27.07 1.57 19.42
C ASN A 388 -27.75 2.19 20.64
N PRO A 389 -28.32 1.40 21.57
CA PRO A 389 -29.05 1.92 22.73
C PRO A 389 -28.25 2.87 23.63
N ARG A 390 -26.92 2.74 23.66
CA ARG A 390 -26.04 3.56 24.52
C ARG A 390 -25.53 4.80 23.82
N MET A 391 -25.28 4.72 22.51
CA MET A 391 -24.63 5.78 21.75
C MET A 391 -25.59 6.57 20.84
N GLY A 392 -26.82 6.10 20.66
CA GLY A 392 -27.80 6.68 19.74
C GLY A 392 -27.59 6.24 18.29
N THR A 393 -28.19 6.98 17.37
CA THR A 393 -28.01 6.77 15.92
C THR A 393 -26.74 7.46 15.45
N ARG A 394 -26.04 6.83 14.50
CA ARG A 394 -24.87 7.37 13.82
C ARG A 394 -25.02 7.22 12.32
N TYR A 395 -24.53 8.23 11.59
CA TYR A 395 -24.67 8.34 10.15
C TYR A 395 -23.30 8.37 9.47
N MET A 396 -23.27 8.01 8.20
CA MET A 396 -22.10 8.15 7.35
C MET A 396 -22.55 8.69 5.99
N ILE A 397 -21.81 9.66 5.46
CA ILE A 397 -22.08 10.23 4.13
C ILE A 397 -20.83 10.11 3.26
N ILE A 398 -20.99 9.59 2.06
CA ILE A 398 -19.89 9.50 1.09
C ILE A 398 -19.82 10.82 0.33
N LEU A 399 -18.71 11.55 0.53
CA LEU A 399 -18.49 12.84 -0.14
C LEU A 399 -17.82 12.67 -1.51
N ASN A 400 -16.99 11.64 -1.68
CA ASN A 400 -16.29 11.38 -2.94
C ASN A 400 -16.01 9.89 -3.16
N VAL A 401 -15.77 9.58 -4.43
CA VAL A 401 -15.28 8.31 -4.97
C VAL A 401 -13.87 8.53 -5.51
N VAL A 402 -12.92 7.70 -5.07
CA VAL A 402 -11.48 7.84 -5.37
C VAL A 402 -10.88 6.52 -5.88
N GLY A 403 -9.77 6.64 -6.60
CA GLY A 403 -9.03 5.52 -7.17
C GLY A 403 -8.11 6.01 -8.29
N ASP A 404 -7.38 5.10 -8.94
CA ASP A 404 -6.68 5.44 -10.17
C ASP A 404 -7.69 5.90 -11.24
N TRP A 405 -7.28 6.83 -12.10
CA TRP A 405 -8.17 7.41 -13.10
C TRP A 405 -8.69 6.36 -14.09
N SER A 406 -7.91 5.30 -14.32
CA SER A 406 -8.33 4.13 -15.11
C SER A 406 -9.50 3.36 -14.48
N TRP A 407 -9.54 3.33 -13.15
CA TRP A 407 -10.64 2.74 -12.40
C TRP A 407 -11.84 3.70 -12.37
N LEU A 408 -11.63 5.00 -12.14
CA LEU A 408 -12.69 6.02 -12.18
C LEU A 408 -13.40 6.05 -13.54
N HIS A 409 -12.66 5.90 -14.64
CA HIS A 409 -13.22 5.73 -15.99
C HIS A 409 -14.31 4.64 -16.02
N LYS A 410 -13.97 3.47 -15.49
CA LYS A 410 -14.87 2.30 -15.52
C LYS A 410 -16.02 2.49 -14.54
N ALA A 411 -15.72 2.96 -13.33
CA ALA A 411 -16.70 3.11 -12.26
C ALA A 411 -17.75 4.19 -12.57
N GLY A 412 -17.32 5.30 -13.18
CA GLY A 412 -18.20 6.40 -13.58
C GLY A 412 -18.82 6.25 -14.97
N GLY A 413 -18.49 5.19 -15.73
CA GLY A 413 -18.93 5.07 -17.12
C GLY A 413 -18.52 6.29 -17.98
N LEU A 414 -17.34 6.83 -17.71
CA LEU A 414 -16.92 8.14 -18.19
C LEU A 414 -16.58 8.10 -19.70
N SER A 415 -17.28 8.91 -20.50
CA SER A 415 -17.06 9.07 -21.94
C SER A 415 -15.84 9.95 -22.27
N ARG A 416 -15.48 10.86 -21.37
CA ARG A 416 -14.30 11.73 -21.46
C ARG A 416 -13.25 11.32 -20.44
N THR A 417 -12.18 10.68 -20.89
CA THR A 417 -11.06 10.29 -20.02
C THR A 417 -9.71 10.38 -20.73
N TYR A 418 -8.63 10.21 -19.99
CA TYR A 418 -7.28 10.20 -20.52
C TYR A 418 -7.06 9.18 -21.67
N HIS A 419 -7.92 8.15 -21.81
CA HIS A 419 -7.88 7.21 -22.93
C HIS A 419 -8.24 7.85 -24.27
N ASN A 420 -8.95 8.97 -24.25
CA ASN A 420 -9.35 9.74 -25.42
C ASN A 420 -8.23 10.66 -25.95
N MET A 421 -7.07 10.69 -25.29
CA MET A 421 -5.91 11.43 -25.79
C MET A 421 -5.52 10.94 -27.18
N GLU A 422 -5.39 11.88 -28.13
CA GLU A 422 -4.88 11.58 -29.46
C GLU A 422 -3.41 11.13 -29.37
N LYS A 423 -3.10 9.98 -29.96
CA LYS A 423 -1.75 9.40 -29.87
C LYS A 423 -0.77 10.19 -30.75
N ALA A 424 0.24 10.80 -30.13
CA ALA A 424 1.37 11.37 -30.86
C ALA A 424 2.37 10.26 -31.31
N GLY A 425 2.69 10.19 -32.60
CA GLY A 425 3.90 9.53 -33.11
C GLY A 425 3.89 8.01 -33.38
N ALA A 426 4.79 7.56 -34.27
CA ALA A 426 5.00 6.23 -34.86
C ALA A 426 3.80 5.55 -35.54
N LYS A 427 2.65 5.33 -34.90
CA LYS A 427 1.46 4.73 -35.57
C LYS A 427 0.76 5.68 -36.55
N ALA A 428 0.91 6.99 -36.35
CA ALA A 428 0.52 8.00 -37.32
C ALA A 428 1.45 8.03 -38.56
N LYS A 429 2.76 7.75 -38.36
CA LYS A 429 3.78 7.67 -39.43
C LYS A 429 3.85 6.28 -40.11
N ALA A 430 3.45 5.21 -39.43
CA ALA A 430 3.53 3.81 -39.91
C ALA A 430 2.35 3.36 -40.79
N LYS A 431 1.40 4.26 -41.10
CA LYS A 431 0.33 3.99 -42.07
C LYS A 431 0.34 4.95 -43.29
N PRO A 432 1.46 5.20 -44.00
CA PRO A 432 1.38 5.97 -45.25
C PRO A 432 0.49 5.27 -46.29
N LYS A 433 0.53 3.92 -46.34
CA LYS A 433 -0.22 3.13 -47.32
C LYS A 433 -1.71 2.90 -46.99
N ALA A 434 -2.11 3.02 -45.71
CA ALA A 434 -3.53 2.93 -45.31
C ALA A 434 -4.21 4.30 -45.26
N ALA A 435 -3.47 5.39 -45.02
CA ALA A 435 -3.99 6.75 -45.10
C ALA A 435 -4.35 7.16 -46.54
N ALA A 436 -3.62 6.65 -47.55
CA ALA A 436 -3.93 6.91 -48.96
C ALA A 436 -5.24 6.23 -49.44
N LYS A 437 -5.62 5.08 -48.86
CA LYS A 437 -6.89 4.38 -49.16
C LYS A 437 -8.09 4.88 -48.35
N ALA A 438 -7.86 5.61 -47.26
CA ALA A 438 -8.92 6.16 -46.39
C ALA A 438 -9.43 7.55 -46.80
N LYS A 439 -9.01 8.07 -47.97
CA LYS A 439 -9.42 9.39 -48.48
C LYS A 439 -10.87 9.49 -49.00
N LYS A 440 -11.70 8.47 -48.80
CA LYS A 440 -13.15 8.54 -49.02
C LYS A 440 -13.87 7.96 -47.80
N SER A 441 -14.78 8.74 -47.20
CA SER A 441 -15.76 8.35 -46.17
C SER A 441 -15.38 8.45 -44.67
N LYS A 442 -15.09 9.67 -44.19
CA LYS A 442 -15.74 10.29 -43.01
C LYS A 442 -14.97 11.56 -42.62
N PRO A 443 -15.67 12.66 -42.26
CA PRO A 443 -15.01 13.81 -41.63
C PRO A 443 -14.26 13.35 -40.35
N PRO A 444 -13.13 13.99 -40.00
CA PRO A 444 -12.44 13.71 -38.76
C PRO A 444 -13.42 13.90 -37.60
N LYS A 445 -13.60 12.85 -36.79
CA LYS A 445 -14.50 12.89 -35.63
C LYS A 445 -13.92 13.88 -34.62
N GLU A 446 -14.74 14.79 -34.11
CA GLU A 446 -14.29 15.77 -33.13
C GLU A 446 -13.73 15.07 -31.87
N PRO A 447 -12.63 15.60 -31.29
CA PRO A 447 -12.05 15.04 -30.07
C PRO A 447 -13.07 15.07 -28.93
N VAL A 448 -13.28 13.92 -28.28
CA VAL A 448 -14.30 13.77 -27.23
C VAL A 448 -13.92 14.53 -25.95
N GLY A 449 -12.63 14.73 -25.71
CA GLY A 449 -12.06 15.33 -24.49
C GLY A 449 -11.49 14.28 -23.54
N ILE A 450 -10.55 14.71 -22.69
CA ILE A 450 -9.77 13.84 -21.79
C ILE A 450 -10.19 13.90 -20.33
N CYS A 451 -11.07 14.84 -19.95
CA CYS A 451 -11.43 15.11 -18.56
C CYS A 451 -12.92 14.92 -18.30
N HIS A 452 -13.26 14.27 -17.19
CA HIS A 452 -14.65 14.10 -16.79
C HIS A 452 -15.24 15.37 -16.17
N LEU A 453 -14.41 16.26 -15.61
CA LEU A 453 -14.87 17.49 -14.98
C LEU A 453 -15.04 18.65 -15.97
N CYS A 454 -14.31 18.68 -17.08
CA CYS A 454 -14.29 19.81 -18.02
C CYS A 454 -14.17 19.37 -19.48
N ARG A 455 -14.06 20.33 -20.41
CA ARG A 455 -13.93 20.09 -21.86
C ARG A 455 -12.48 19.94 -22.34
N ALA A 456 -11.50 19.85 -21.45
CA ALA A 456 -10.09 19.76 -21.82
C ALA A 456 -9.81 18.59 -22.80
N GLY A 457 -9.00 18.86 -23.82
CA GLY A 457 -8.72 17.94 -24.92
C GLY A 457 -9.76 17.93 -26.05
N GLN A 458 -10.78 18.79 -25.99
CA GLN A 458 -11.64 19.11 -27.14
C GLN A 458 -10.97 20.15 -28.05
N LYS A 459 -11.44 20.27 -29.30
CA LYS A 459 -10.83 21.08 -30.36
C LYS A 459 -10.49 22.54 -29.96
N ASP A 460 -11.30 23.14 -29.10
CA ASP A 460 -11.23 24.54 -28.66
C ASP A 460 -10.75 24.71 -27.22
N VAL A 461 -10.44 23.62 -26.52
CA VAL A 461 -10.11 23.62 -25.09
C VAL A 461 -8.87 22.74 -24.86
N PRO A 462 -7.65 23.28 -25.05
CA PRO A 462 -6.42 22.51 -24.88
C PRO A 462 -6.25 22.08 -23.42
N PHE A 463 -5.76 20.85 -23.23
CA PHE A 463 -5.36 20.39 -21.89
C PHE A 463 -3.89 20.71 -21.59
N GLU A 464 -3.13 21.03 -22.63
CA GLU A 464 -1.70 21.37 -22.64
C GLU A 464 -1.41 22.75 -22.05
N ASP A 465 -2.44 23.58 -21.84
CA ASP A 465 -2.37 24.92 -21.25
C ASP A 465 -2.13 24.87 -19.72
N ILE A 466 -1.04 24.21 -19.32
CA ILE A 466 -0.70 23.94 -17.92
C ILE A 466 0.09 25.07 -17.26
N TYR A 467 0.54 26.06 -18.03
CA TYR A 467 1.33 27.18 -17.52
C TYR A 467 0.45 28.29 -16.91
N SER A 468 -0.84 28.30 -17.25
CA SER A 468 -1.79 29.33 -16.83
C SER A 468 -2.41 29.06 -15.46
N ARG A 469 -2.72 30.15 -14.72
CA ARG A 469 -3.58 30.13 -13.53
C ARG A 469 -5.07 30.12 -13.87
N GLN A 470 -5.40 30.59 -15.08
CA GLN A 470 -6.77 30.67 -15.61
C GLN A 470 -6.81 29.96 -16.97
N PRO A 471 -6.60 28.64 -16.99
CA PRO A 471 -6.59 27.90 -18.24
C PRO A 471 -7.97 27.87 -18.88
N LEU A 472 -8.01 27.73 -20.21
CA LEU A 472 -9.27 27.74 -20.96
C LEU A 472 -10.27 26.66 -20.53
N TRP A 473 -9.79 25.53 -20.00
CA TRP A 473 -10.66 24.46 -19.51
C TRP A 473 -11.42 24.84 -18.24
N LEU A 474 -10.93 25.80 -17.45
CA LEU A 474 -11.50 26.15 -16.15
C LEU A 474 -12.93 26.68 -16.28
N ARG A 475 -13.17 27.55 -17.25
CA ARG A 475 -14.52 28.07 -17.56
C ARG A 475 -15.47 27.02 -18.16
N THR A 476 -14.98 25.80 -18.42
CA THR A 476 -15.78 24.71 -19.02
C THR A 476 -16.15 23.61 -18.02
N MET A 477 -15.78 23.80 -16.74
CA MET A 477 -16.11 22.89 -15.66
C MET A 477 -17.61 22.62 -15.62
N PHE A 478 -17.99 21.34 -15.57
CA PHE A 478 -19.36 20.84 -15.41
C PHE A 478 -20.38 21.27 -16.49
N GLN A 479 -19.95 21.93 -17.57
CA GLN A 479 -20.84 22.32 -18.67
C GLN A 479 -21.38 21.15 -19.50
N GLN A 480 -20.75 19.97 -19.38
CA GLN A 480 -21.13 18.77 -20.12
C GLN A 480 -21.09 17.56 -19.19
N GLN A 481 -22.13 16.73 -19.23
CA GLN A 481 -22.13 15.46 -18.52
C GLN A 481 -21.06 14.52 -19.10
N PRO A 482 -20.24 13.84 -18.27
CA PRO A 482 -19.17 12.98 -18.76
C PRO A 482 -19.64 11.54 -18.99
N TRP A 483 -20.93 11.26 -19.08
CA TRP A 483 -21.48 9.93 -19.32
C TRP A 483 -22.72 10.01 -20.20
N ILE A 484 -23.06 8.90 -20.85
CA ILE A 484 -24.31 8.77 -21.61
C ILE A 484 -25.48 8.47 -20.66
N ALA A 485 -25.23 7.60 -19.67
CA ALA A 485 -26.17 7.24 -18.63
C ALA A 485 -25.50 7.47 -17.26
N PRO A 486 -26.18 8.09 -16.28
CA PRO A 486 -25.61 8.34 -14.96
C PRO A 486 -25.15 7.05 -14.28
N PRO A 487 -23.91 7.01 -13.73
CA PRO A 487 -23.43 5.88 -12.95
C PRO A 487 -24.13 5.82 -11.58
N SER A 488 -24.07 4.66 -10.91
CA SER A 488 -24.70 4.47 -9.58
C SER A 488 -24.30 5.53 -8.56
N PHE A 489 -23.04 5.99 -8.59
CA PHE A 489 -22.52 7.01 -7.69
C PHE A 489 -22.98 8.44 -8.00
N ALA A 490 -23.53 8.72 -9.18
CA ALA A 490 -24.12 10.02 -9.49
C ALA A 490 -25.43 10.29 -8.71
N ARG A 491 -25.92 9.32 -7.94
CA ARG A 491 -27.03 9.50 -6.99
C ARG A 491 -26.59 9.95 -5.60
N LEU A 492 -25.28 9.89 -5.31
CA LEU A 492 -24.75 10.35 -4.04
C LEU A 492 -24.81 11.87 -3.96
N HIS A 493 -24.74 12.42 -2.75
CA HIS A 493 -24.83 13.86 -2.55
C HIS A 493 -23.62 14.59 -3.13
N HIS A 494 -23.88 15.52 -4.04
CA HIS A 494 -22.92 16.43 -4.66
C HIS A 494 -23.62 17.78 -4.91
N PRO A 495 -22.89 18.89 -5.13
CA PRO A 495 -23.52 20.16 -5.53
C PRO A 495 -24.35 20.00 -6.81
N VAL A 496 -25.47 20.73 -6.89
CA VAL A 496 -26.39 20.67 -8.04
C VAL A 496 -25.66 21.09 -9.31
N GLY A 497 -25.74 20.27 -10.37
CA GLY A 497 -25.05 20.53 -11.64
C GLY A 497 -23.55 20.17 -11.64
N GLU A 498 -23.02 19.66 -10.52
CA GLU A 498 -21.63 19.19 -10.41
C GLU A 498 -21.58 17.67 -10.16
N GLU A 499 -22.46 16.87 -10.75
CA GLU A 499 -22.57 15.41 -10.52
C GLU A 499 -21.21 14.70 -10.67
N ALA A 500 -20.41 15.14 -11.66
CA ALA A 500 -19.11 14.57 -11.95
C ALA A 500 -18.07 14.79 -10.85
N SER A 501 -18.28 15.78 -9.96
CA SER A 501 -17.38 16.12 -8.85
C SER A 501 -17.28 15.00 -7.81
N ILE A 502 -18.25 14.07 -7.79
CA ILE A 502 -18.18 12.88 -6.93
C ILE A 502 -16.91 12.07 -7.21
N PHE A 503 -16.41 12.06 -8.45
CA PHE A 503 -15.17 11.37 -8.82
C PHE A 503 -13.95 12.30 -8.68
N ALA A 504 -13.25 12.20 -7.55
CA ALA A 504 -12.13 13.07 -7.25
C ALA A 504 -10.80 12.58 -7.87
N PHE A 505 -9.94 13.53 -8.25
CA PHE A 505 -8.58 13.21 -8.69
C PHE A 505 -7.67 12.88 -7.50
N ASP A 506 -6.94 11.77 -7.62
CA ASP A 506 -5.90 11.38 -6.68
C ASP A 506 -4.52 11.91 -7.12
N ILE A 507 -3.91 12.73 -6.26
CA ILE A 507 -2.59 13.30 -6.52
C ILE A 507 -1.48 12.24 -6.49
N PHE A 508 -1.67 11.11 -5.81
CA PHE A 508 -0.67 10.05 -5.74
C PHE A 508 -0.43 9.40 -7.12
N HIS A 509 -1.49 8.98 -7.79
CA HIS A 509 -1.43 8.43 -9.15
C HIS A 509 -1.12 9.48 -10.19
N ALA A 510 -1.67 10.70 -10.05
CA ALA A 510 -1.45 11.78 -11.00
C ALA A 510 0.02 12.25 -11.00
N PHE A 511 0.61 12.44 -9.82
CA PHE A 511 1.99 12.91 -9.69
C PHE A 511 2.99 11.76 -9.46
N HIS A 512 2.97 11.09 -8.30
CA HIS A 512 4.02 10.14 -7.92
C HIS A 512 4.14 8.95 -8.87
N LEU A 513 3.02 8.44 -9.41
CA LEU A 513 2.98 7.38 -10.43
C LEU A 513 2.64 7.89 -11.84
N GLY A 514 2.78 9.20 -12.05
CA GLY A 514 2.45 9.87 -13.30
C GLY A 514 3.51 10.91 -13.67
N VAL A 515 3.15 12.19 -13.57
CA VAL A 515 3.98 13.33 -14.01
C VAL A 515 5.37 13.31 -13.39
N GLY A 516 5.46 12.98 -12.10
CA GLY A 516 6.72 12.90 -11.38
C GLY A 516 7.66 11.85 -11.95
N LYS A 517 7.14 10.72 -12.47
CA LYS A 517 7.98 9.70 -13.12
C LYS A 517 8.59 10.24 -14.41
N THR A 518 7.76 10.83 -15.27
CA THR A 518 8.22 11.45 -16.52
C THR A 518 9.26 12.52 -16.20
N HIS A 519 8.96 13.44 -15.28
CA HIS A 519 9.90 14.51 -14.89
C HIS A 519 11.24 13.96 -14.39
N VAL A 520 11.21 13.01 -13.45
CA VAL A 520 12.44 12.38 -12.91
C VAL A 520 13.26 11.74 -14.03
N SER A 521 12.60 10.95 -14.88
CA SER A 521 13.26 10.24 -15.97
C SER A 521 13.87 11.20 -17.00
N SER A 522 13.18 12.28 -17.36
CA SER A 522 13.70 13.32 -18.27
C SER A 522 14.88 14.07 -17.67
N CYS A 523 14.82 14.40 -16.37
CA CYS A 523 15.93 15.03 -15.67
C CYS A 523 17.17 14.12 -15.61
N LEU A 524 17.00 12.82 -15.32
CA LEU A 524 18.11 11.86 -15.31
C LEU A 524 18.72 11.67 -16.71
N ALA A 525 17.89 11.63 -17.76
CA ALA A 525 18.37 11.58 -19.14
C ALA A 525 19.22 12.81 -19.49
N MET A 526 18.77 14.03 -19.14
CA MET A 526 19.57 15.24 -19.35
C MET A 526 20.83 15.30 -18.50
N LEU A 527 20.75 14.95 -17.21
CA LEU A 527 21.92 14.93 -16.34
C LEU A 527 22.98 13.97 -16.85
N SER A 528 22.58 12.87 -17.50
CA SER A 528 23.54 11.96 -18.14
C SER A 528 24.38 12.64 -19.23
N ASP A 529 23.86 13.65 -19.94
CA ASP A 529 24.61 14.36 -20.98
C ASP A 529 25.73 15.25 -20.41
N VAL A 530 25.58 15.72 -19.17
CA VAL A 530 26.57 16.57 -18.46
C VAL A 530 27.38 15.80 -17.41
N THR A 531 27.08 14.51 -17.20
CA THR A 531 27.84 13.65 -16.29
C THR A 531 29.11 13.14 -16.98
N ALA A 532 30.22 13.05 -16.25
CA ALA A 532 31.47 12.53 -16.77
C ALA A 532 31.34 11.06 -17.22
N GLY A 533 31.88 10.73 -18.40
CA GLY A 533 31.89 9.39 -18.96
C GLY A 533 31.89 9.41 -20.49
N SER A 534 32.66 8.51 -21.10
CA SER A 534 32.82 8.45 -22.57
C SER A 534 31.62 7.84 -23.29
N ASN A 535 30.73 7.14 -22.58
CA ASN A 535 29.50 6.58 -23.11
C ASN A 535 28.37 6.64 -22.06
N ILE A 536 27.15 6.31 -22.49
CA ILE A 536 25.94 6.38 -21.64
C ILE A 536 26.05 5.47 -20.41
N ASP A 537 26.62 4.27 -20.54
CA ASP A 537 26.73 3.32 -19.43
C ASP A 537 27.64 3.85 -18.32
N LEU A 538 28.80 4.41 -18.68
CA LEU A 538 29.74 5.04 -17.73
C LEU A 538 29.13 6.28 -17.07
N ARG A 539 28.34 7.06 -17.81
CA ARG A 539 27.62 8.21 -17.26
C ARG A 539 26.57 7.78 -16.24
N PHE A 540 25.82 6.72 -16.52
CA PHE A 540 24.88 6.14 -15.56
C PHE A 540 25.59 5.46 -14.39
N GLU A 541 26.78 4.90 -14.59
CA GLU A 541 27.59 4.36 -13.50
C GLU A 541 28.00 5.46 -12.51
N ALA A 542 28.46 6.60 -13.01
CA ALA A 542 28.75 7.78 -12.19
C ALA A 542 27.51 8.29 -11.44
N LEU A 543 26.37 8.46 -12.14
CA LEU A 543 25.10 8.84 -11.50
C LEU A 543 24.66 7.83 -10.41
N ASN A 544 24.90 6.53 -10.63
CA ASN A 544 24.60 5.50 -9.64
C ASN A 544 25.50 5.59 -8.41
N ALA A 545 26.78 5.96 -8.57
CA ALA A 545 27.69 6.16 -7.44
C ALA A 545 27.19 7.29 -6.53
N GLU A 546 26.76 8.40 -7.13
CA GLU A 546 26.17 9.53 -6.39
C GLU A 546 24.83 9.17 -5.75
N TRP A 547 23.94 8.49 -6.49
CA TRP A 547 22.65 8.02 -5.96
C TRP A 547 22.83 7.09 -4.75
N LYS A 548 23.81 6.18 -4.81
CA LYS A 548 24.18 5.30 -3.70
C LYS A 548 24.70 6.09 -2.50
N SER A 549 25.51 7.12 -2.74
CA SER A 549 26.06 7.99 -1.69
C SER A 549 24.96 8.81 -1.00
N PHE A 550 24.03 9.38 -1.78
CA PHE A 550 22.97 10.25 -1.28
C PHE A 550 22.02 9.56 -0.29
N LYS A 551 21.70 8.28 -0.54
CA LYS A 551 20.73 7.54 0.28
C LYS A 551 21.41 6.35 0.94
N THR A 552 21.61 6.40 2.25
CA THR A 552 22.07 5.24 3.02
C THR A 552 20.86 4.38 3.44
N GLY A 553 20.77 3.16 2.92
CA GLY A 553 19.76 2.17 3.33
C GLY A 553 18.48 2.05 2.47
N LEU A 554 17.65 1.04 2.81
CA LEU A 554 16.51 0.50 2.02
C LEU A 554 16.84 0.14 0.54
N PHE A 555 15.87 -0.42 -0.19
CA PHE A 555 16.02 -0.80 -1.61
C PHE A 555 16.37 0.43 -2.47
N GLN A 556 17.54 0.38 -3.13
CA GLN A 556 17.99 1.34 -4.12
C GLN A 556 18.09 0.63 -5.48
N PRO A 557 17.23 0.96 -6.45
CA PRO A 557 17.40 0.42 -7.79
C PRO A 557 18.63 1.04 -8.46
N LYS A 558 19.28 0.27 -9.33
CA LYS A 558 20.28 0.78 -10.27
C LYS A 558 19.55 1.65 -11.30
N LEU A 559 20.04 2.88 -11.49
CA LEU A 559 19.59 3.78 -12.54
C LEU A 559 20.21 3.30 -13.87
N THR A 560 19.38 2.99 -14.85
CA THR A 560 19.81 2.62 -16.21
C THR A 560 18.87 3.28 -17.23
N PRO A 561 19.27 3.37 -18.51
CA PRO A 561 18.37 3.83 -19.57
C PRO A 561 17.03 3.07 -19.60
N GLU A 562 17.04 1.75 -19.46
CA GLU A 562 15.84 0.91 -19.42
C GLU A 562 15.00 1.21 -18.17
N PHE A 563 15.66 1.43 -17.03
CA PHE A 563 14.97 1.74 -15.78
C PHE A 563 14.18 3.05 -15.87
N ILE A 564 14.73 4.07 -16.52
CA ILE A 564 14.05 5.34 -16.78
C ILE A 564 13.14 5.30 -18.02
N GLY A 565 13.07 4.16 -18.72
CA GLY A 565 12.25 3.98 -19.92
C GLY A 565 12.72 4.83 -21.10
N TRP A 566 14.04 4.90 -21.32
CA TRP A 566 14.71 5.71 -22.33
C TRP A 566 15.73 4.85 -23.09
N GLU A 567 15.25 3.92 -23.92
CA GLU A 567 16.11 2.99 -24.68
C GLU A 567 16.86 3.70 -25.82
N SER A 568 16.27 4.75 -26.38
CA SER A 568 16.89 5.61 -27.40
C SER A 568 16.63 7.09 -27.12
N ARG A 569 17.47 7.97 -27.69
CA ARG A 569 17.31 9.43 -27.60
C ARG A 569 16.01 9.95 -28.24
N SER A 570 15.36 9.15 -29.08
CA SER A 570 14.05 9.44 -29.67
C SER A 570 12.86 9.00 -28.82
N ASP A 571 13.09 8.24 -27.74
CA ASP A 571 12.02 7.83 -26.84
C ASP A 571 11.78 8.88 -25.78
N PHE A 572 10.52 9.02 -25.35
CA PHE A 572 10.18 9.84 -24.19
C PHE A 572 10.44 9.05 -22.89
N PRO A 573 11.33 9.54 -22.00
CA PRO A 573 11.53 8.95 -20.68
C PRO A 573 10.21 8.85 -19.90
N SER A 574 9.96 7.71 -19.27
CA SER A 574 8.65 7.40 -18.66
C SER A 574 8.74 6.68 -17.31
N GLY A 575 9.91 6.13 -16.98
CA GLY A 575 10.17 5.37 -15.76
C GLY A 575 9.44 4.02 -15.71
N SER A 576 10.16 2.94 -15.42
CA SER A 576 9.59 1.59 -15.36
C SER A 576 9.07 1.19 -13.97
N TRP A 577 9.33 1.97 -12.92
CA TRP A 577 8.98 1.59 -11.56
C TRP A 577 7.48 1.75 -11.23
N HIS A 578 7.05 1.01 -10.21
CA HIS A 578 5.64 0.93 -9.79
C HIS A 578 5.39 1.40 -8.34
N LYS A 579 6.44 1.83 -7.61
CA LYS A 579 6.31 2.29 -6.22
C LYS A 579 6.44 3.82 -6.18
N GLY A 580 5.38 4.53 -5.75
CA GLY A 580 5.38 6.00 -5.71
C GLY A 580 6.46 6.60 -4.80
N GLN A 581 6.85 5.91 -3.72
CA GLN A 581 7.93 6.35 -2.83
C GLN A 581 9.26 6.56 -3.56
N LEU A 582 9.55 5.75 -4.58
CA LEU A 582 10.78 5.88 -5.34
C LEU A 582 10.83 7.19 -6.13
N THR A 583 9.69 7.64 -6.68
CA THR A 583 9.60 8.96 -7.31
C THR A 583 9.96 10.06 -6.31
N THR A 584 9.42 9.97 -5.08
CA THR A 584 9.75 10.94 -4.01
C THR A 584 11.24 10.94 -3.68
N ASP A 585 11.84 9.75 -3.54
CA ASP A 585 13.27 9.64 -3.20
C ASP A 585 14.16 10.19 -4.33
N LEU A 586 13.83 9.88 -5.59
CA LEU A 586 14.57 10.39 -6.75
C LEU A 586 14.39 11.89 -6.94
N MET A 587 13.21 12.44 -6.65
CA MET A 587 12.99 13.88 -6.68
C MET A 587 13.86 14.63 -5.65
N ARG A 588 14.06 14.05 -4.45
CA ARG A 588 14.99 14.60 -3.45
C ARG A 588 16.45 14.50 -3.91
N PHE A 589 16.80 13.38 -4.53
CA PHE A 589 18.13 13.20 -5.13
C PHE A 589 18.38 14.22 -6.25
N LEU A 590 17.39 14.47 -7.11
CA LEU A 590 17.51 15.47 -8.17
C LEU A 590 17.72 16.88 -7.63
N GLU A 591 16.96 17.28 -6.60
CA GLU A 591 17.16 18.58 -5.92
C GLU A 591 18.60 18.71 -5.42
N HIS A 592 19.10 17.71 -4.69
CA HIS A 592 20.48 17.66 -4.21
C HIS A 592 21.51 17.69 -5.35
N LYS A 593 21.27 16.95 -6.44
CA LYS A 593 22.17 16.88 -7.59
C LYS A 593 22.24 18.22 -8.31
N PHE A 594 21.10 18.90 -8.47
CA PHE A 594 21.06 20.21 -9.12
C PHE A 594 21.76 21.29 -8.30
N GLU A 595 21.76 21.22 -6.96
CA GLU A 595 22.53 22.12 -6.09
C GLU A 595 24.05 22.01 -6.30
N GLN A 596 24.53 20.86 -6.78
CA GLN A 596 25.95 20.57 -6.99
C GLN A 596 26.40 20.68 -8.45
N THR A 597 25.47 20.89 -9.37
CA THR A 597 25.76 20.93 -10.81
C THR A 597 25.84 22.38 -11.27
N ASP A 598 26.83 22.76 -12.08
CA ASP A 598 26.82 24.06 -12.73
C ASP A 598 25.71 24.11 -13.79
N LEU A 599 24.69 24.94 -13.55
CA LEU A 599 23.51 25.07 -14.41
C LEU A 599 23.61 26.24 -15.39
N SER A 600 24.65 27.07 -15.30
CA SER A 600 24.75 28.34 -16.04
C SER A 600 24.81 28.16 -17.55
N GLY A 601 25.36 27.02 -18.02
CA GLY A 601 25.52 26.72 -19.44
C GLY A 601 24.29 26.12 -20.14
N ASP A 602 23.24 25.70 -19.41
CA ASP A 602 22.07 25.06 -20.00
C ASP A 602 20.75 25.49 -19.33
N ILE A 603 20.00 26.32 -20.05
CA ILE A 603 18.69 26.84 -19.62
C ILE A 603 17.67 25.72 -19.34
N MET A 604 17.76 24.58 -20.02
CA MET A 604 16.86 23.44 -19.75
C MET A 604 17.21 22.78 -18.42
N LEU A 605 18.50 22.58 -18.12
CA LEU A 605 18.92 22.09 -16.81
C LEU A 605 18.54 23.05 -15.69
N GLN A 606 18.73 24.36 -15.90
CA GLN A 606 18.30 25.38 -14.94
C GLN A 606 16.79 25.32 -14.66
N LYS A 607 15.97 25.25 -15.70
CA LYS A 607 14.50 25.18 -15.55
C LYS A 607 14.03 23.84 -14.98
N ALA A 608 14.75 22.75 -15.24
CA ALA A 608 14.51 21.46 -14.60
C ALA A 608 14.81 21.50 -13.10
N ALA A 609 15.90 22.15 -12.69
CA ALA A 609 16.23 22.38 -11.28
C ALA A 609 15.17 23.25 -10.57
N GLU A 610 14.81 24.40 -11.16
CA GLU A 610 13.75 25.27 -10.64
C GLU A 610 12.42 24.53 -10.48
N GLY A 611 12.03 23.74 -11.49
CA GLY A 611 10.81 22.91 -11.43
C GLY A 611 10.87 21.87 -10.32
N THR A 612 12.00 21.19 -10.17
CA THR A 612 12.22 20.14 -9.17
C THR A 612 12.13 20.71 -7.75
N CYS A 613 12.79 21.84 -7.48
CA CYS A 613 12.70 22.51 -6.19
C CYS A 613 11.26 22.98 -5.90
N ALA A 614 10.60 23.60 -6.87
CA ALA A 614 9.23 24.10 -6.71
C ALA A 614 8.24 22.96 -6.35
N ILE A 615 8.27 21.84 -7.06
CA ILE A 615 7.36 20.73 -6.75
C ILE A 615 7.73 19.99 -5.46
N ASN A 616 9.02 19.89 -5.12
CA ASN A 616 9.44 19.35 -3.83
C ASN A 616 8.93 20.21 -2.68
N GLN A 617 9.00 21.54 -2.80
CA GLN A 617 8.43 22.46 -1.82
C GLN A 617 6.90 22.36 -1.74
N CYS A 618 6.21 22.27 -2.88
CA CYS A 618 4.77 22.03 -2.94
C CYS A 618 4.37 20.76 -2.17
N LEU A 619 5.04 19.64 -2.45
CA LEU A 619 4.74 18.36 -1.78
C LEU A 619 5.18 18.39 -0.31
N ARG A 620 6.31 19.00 0.04
CA ARG A 620 6.74 19.16 1.43
C ARG A 620 5.68 19.88 2.24
N LEU A 621 5.20 21.03 1.77
CA LEU A 621 4.11 21.77 2.41
C LEU A 621 2.82 20.94 2.49
N LEU A 622 2.46 20.21 1.43
CA LEU A 622 1.27 19.36 1.40
C LEU A 622 1.32 18.22 2.44
N TYR A 623 2.47 17.57 2.64
CA TYR A 623 2.59 16.45 3.59
C TYR A 623 2.91 16.89 5.03
N GLU A 624 3.51 18.07 5.22
CA GLU A 624 3.83 18.63 6.54
C GLU A 624 2.65 19.35 7.21
N ASN A 625 1.52 19.49 6.54
CA ASN A 625 0.32 20.10 7.09
C ASN A 625 -0.86 19.15 6.90
N ASP A 626 -1.24 18.42 7.95
CA ASP A 626 -2.22 17.32 7.84
C ASP A 626 -3.67 17.72 8.13
N SER A 627 -3.96 19.01 8.27
CA SER A 627 -5.33 19.49 8.46
C SER A 627 -6.17 19.15 7.23
N VAL A 628 -7.34 18.53 7.43
CA VAL A 628 -8.32 18.21 6.38
C VAL A 628 -8.74 19.46 5.61
N PHE A 629 -8.74 20.62 6.27
CA PHE A 629 -8.96 21.92 5.64
C PHE A 629 -7.69 22.77 5.73
N LEU A 630 -7.14 23.10 4.57
CA LEU A 630 -6.03 24.03 4.41
C LEU A 630 -6.56 25.46 4.49
N GLN A 631 -5.93 26.28 5.32
CA GLN A 631 -6.26 27.70 5.40
C GLN A 631 -5.84 28.42 4.10
N PRO A 632 -6.53 29.50 3.70
CA PRO A 632 -6.31 30.18 2.42
C PRO A 632 -4.84 30.49 2.10
N ASP A 633 -4.09 31.04 3.04
CA ASP A 633 -2.69 31.40 2.80
C ASP A 633 -1.78 30.19 2.53
N LEU A 634 -2.02 29.09 3.25
CA LEU A 634 -1.28 27.85 3.05
C LEU A 634 -1.68 27.18 1.74
N ALA A 635 -2.98 27.16 1.42
CA ALA A 635 -3.49 26.64 0.15
C ALA A 635 -2.90 27.42 -1.04
N ARG A 636 -2.87 28.76 -0.97
CA ARG A 636 -2.22 29.63 -1.96
C ARG A 636 -0.73 29.30 -2.11
N SER A 637 -0.01 29.19 -0.99
CA SER A 637 1.42 28.85 -1.01
C SER A 637 1.69 27.50 -1.68
N ILE A 638 0.93 26.46 -1.32
CA ILE A 638 1.04 25.13 -1.95
C ILE A 638 0.75 25.23 -3.46
N ALA A 639 -0.36 25.89 -3.82
CA ALA A 639 -0.76 26.04 -5.22
C ALA A 639 0.29 26.76 -6.06
N GLU A 640 0.87 27.85 -5.55
CA GLU A 640 1.86 28.64 -6.30
C GLU A 640 3.14 27.86 -6.61
N HIS A 641 3.64 27.08 -5.65
CA HIS A 641 4.79 26.21 -5.87
C HIS A 641 4.48 25.13 -6.93
N GLY A 642 3.31 24.50 -6.85
CA GLY A 642 2.89 23.51 -7.85
C GLY A 642 2.68 24.12 -9.24
N LEU A 643 2.07 25.31 -9.33
CA LEU A 643 1.86 26.02 -10.59
C LEU A 643 3.17 26.55 -11.17
N GLN A 644 4.13 26.92 -10.33
CA GLN A 644 5.49 27.22 -10.76
C GLN A 644 6.14 26.00 -11.42
N PHE A 645 6.01 24.81 -10.81
CA PHE A 645 6.45 23.58 -11.44
C PHE A 645 5.80 23.35 -12.81
N LEU A 646 4.48 23.52 -12.94
CA LEU A 646 3.79 23.35 -14.23
C LEU A 646 4.26 24.35 -15.29
N ARG A 647 4.52 25.61 -14.91
CA ARG A 647 5.15 26.61 -15.81
C ARG A 647 6.53 26.16 -16.29
N ARG A 648 7.36 25.62 -15.39
CA ARG A 648 8.69 25.08 -15.75
C ARG A 648 8.56 23.83 -16.62
N TYR A 649 7.65 22.93 -16.30
CA TYR A 649 7.38 21.74 -17.11
C TYR A 649 6.94 22.10 -18.53
N SER A 650 6.03 23.07 -18.67
CA SER A 650 5.58 23.58 -19.97
C SER A 650 6.72 24.17 -20.78
N PHE A 651 7.59 24.99 -20.15
CA PHE A 651 8.80 25.50 -20.79
C PHE A 651 9.71 24.38 -21.27
N LEU A 652 9.96 23.37 -20.43
CA LEU A 652 10.83 22.24 -20.76
C LEU A 652 10.28 21.39 -21.90
N ALA A 653 8.97 21.10 -21.88
CA ALA A 653 8.29 20.38 -22.96
C ALA A 653 8.37 21.15 -24.29
N LYS A 654 8.10 22.46 -24.26
CA LYS A 654 8.21 23.31 -25.45
C LYS A 654 9.65 23.36 -25.97
N ARG A 655 10.63 23.62 -25.10
CA ARG A 655 12.04 23.73 -25.50
C ARG A 655 12.59 22.40 -26.01
N ALA A 656 12.19 21.28 -25.41
CA ALA A 656 12.55 19.95 -25.90
C ALA A 656 11.98 19.70 -27.30
N HIS A 657 10.71 20.05 -27.52
CA HIS A 657 10.08 19.98 -28.85
C HIS A 657 10.80 20.86 -29.88
N ASP A 658 11.04 22.13 -29.55
CA ASP A 658 11.71 23.11 -30.42
C ASP A 658 13.18 22.71 -30.74
N THR A 659 13.78 21.84 -29.93
CA THR A 659 15.16 21.31 -30.12
C THR A 659 15.18 19.85 -30.56
N GLU A 660 14.04 19.31 -31.00
CA GLU A 660 13.88 17.93 -31.47
C GLU A 660 14.31 16.84 -30.46
N LYS A 661 14.26 17.16 -29.15
CA LYS A 661 14.53 16.23 -28.05
C LYS A 661 13.24 15.62 -27.51
N SER A 662 13.19 14.30 -27.39
CA SER A 662 12.04 13.59 -26.81
C SER A 662 12.20 13.44 -25.30
N LEU A 663 12.05 14.53 -24.54
CA LEU A 663 12.30 14.53 -23.09
C LEU A 663 11.03 14.66 -22.24
N TRP A 664 10.31 15.78 -22.30
CA TRP A 664 9.10 15.99 -21.47
C TRP A 664 7.84 15.82 -22.30
N GLY A 665 7.08 14.77 -21.99
CA GLY A 665 5.78 14.50 -22.61
C GLY A 665 4.62 15.11 -21.83
N LEU A 666 3.73 15.83 -22.51
CA LEU A 666 2.47 16.31 -21.93
C LEU A 666 1.46 15.15 -21.83
N ILE A 667 1.50 14.43 -20.72
CA ILE A 667 0.60 13.29 -20.45
C ILE A 667 -0.69 13.76 -19.75
N PRO A 668 -1.85 13.08 -19.90
CA PRO A 668 -3.11 13.56 -19.35
C PRO A 668 -3.11 13.75 -17.83
N LYS A 669 -2.29 12.98 -17.11
CA LYS A 669 -2.14 13.10 -15.66
C LYS A 669 -1.67 14.48 -15.21
N ILE A 670 -0.98 15.25 -16.08
CA ILE A 670 -0.59 16.63 -15.78
C ILE A 670 -1.80 17.54 -15.61
N HIS A 671 -2.86 17.28 -16.35
CA HIS A 671 -4.11 18.03 -16.27
C HIS A 671 -4.85 17.74 -14.95
N ALA A 672 -4.82 16.49 -14.47
CA ALA A 672 -5.33 16.16 -13.14
C ALA A 672 -4.54 16.88 -12.02
N VAL A 673 -3.20 16.97 -12.13
CA VAL A 673 -2.38 17.78 -11.21
C VAL A 673 -2.75 19.26 -11.30
N HIS A 674 -2.97 19.77 -12.51
CA HIS A 674 -3.37 21.17 -12.73
C HIS A 674 -4.73 21.50 -12.10
N HIS A 675 -5.72 20.60 -12.21
CA HIS A 675 -7.01 20.72 -11.51
C HIS A 675 -6.83 20.88 -10.00
N VAL A 676 -6.03 20.02 -9.38
CA VAL A 676 -5.79 20.05 -7.93
C VAL A 676 -5.18 21.39 -7.51
N LEU A 677 -4.18 21.88 -8.25
CA LEU A 677 -3.48 23.11 -7.93
C LEU A 677 -4.33 24.37 -8.19
N VAL A 678 -5.07 24.41 -9.29
CA VAL A 678 -5.99 25.53 -9.61
C VAL A 678 -7.11 25.58 -8.58
N LYS A 679 -7.67 24.45 -8.16
CA LYS A 679 -8.71 24.41 -7.13
C LYS A 679 -8.21 24.97 -5.79
N LEU A 680 -7.01 24.60 -5.36
CA LEU A 680 -6.38 25.18 -4.16
C LEU A 680 -6.21 26.70 -4.28
N LEU A 681 -5.81 27.19 -5.45
CA LEU A 681 -5.65 28.62 -5.70
C LEU A 681 -7.00 29.35 -5.66
N GLN A 682 -8.02 28.84 -6.34
CA GLN A 682 -9.37 29.44 -6.37
C GLN A 682 -9.98 29.52 -4.98
N ASP A 683 -9.92 28.44 -4.20
CA ASP A 683 -10.42 28.44 -2.82
C ASP A 683 -9.72 29.51 -1.97
N ALA A 684 -8.40 29.66 -2.14
CA ALA A 684 -7.63 30.66 -1.43
C ALA A 684 -7.91 32.10 -1.90
N GLU A 685 -8.17 32.32 -3.20
CA GLU A 685 -8.58 33.61 -3.76
C GLU A 685 -9.97 34.01 -3.27
N ASP A 686 -10.87 33.04 -3.10
CA ASP A 686 -12.22 33.23 -2.54
C ASP A 686 -12.21 33.37 -1.00
N GLY A 687 -11.04 33.28 -0.35
CA GLY A 687 -10.92 33.35 1.11
C GLY A 687 -11.53 32.16 1.86
N ARG A 688 -11.74 31.04 1.17
CA ARG A 688 -12.35 29.82 1.72
C ARG A 688 -11.29 28.78 2.10
N PRO A 689 -11.54 27.96 3.14
CA PRO A 689 -10.69 26.81 3.40
C PRO A 689 -10.75 25.83 2.22
N SER A 690 -9.60 25.32 1.80
CA SER A 690 -9.53 24.28 0.77
C SER A 690 -9.55 22.91 1.40
N LEU A 691 -10.34 21.99 0.87
CA LEU A 691 -10.23 20.60 1.26
C LEU A 691 -8.86 20.06 0.83
N HIS A 692 -8.17 19.42 1.77
CA HIS A 692 -6.79 18.96 1.58
C HIS A 692 -6.74 17.88 0.50
N PRO A 693 -5.96 18.02 -0.59
CA PRO A 693 -5.93 17.03 -1.69
C PRO A 693 -5.58 15.60 -1.28
N LEU A 694 -4.78 15.45 -0.22
CA LEU A 694 -4.48 14.15 0.38
C LEU A 694 -5.68 13.46 1.05
N CYS A 695 -6.82 14.13 1.27
CA CYS A 695 -8.07 13.45 1.66
C CYS A 695 -8.52 12.43 0.60
N PHE A 696 -8.13 12.65 -0.66
CA PHE A 696 -8.40 11.77 -1.79
C PHE A 696 -7.18 10.96 -2.21
N GLY A 697 -6.09 11.05 -1.45
CA GLY A 697 -4.87 10.33 -1.72
C GLY A 697 -4.99 8.84 -1.37
N VAL A 698 -4.64 7.96 -2.31
CA VAL A 698 -4.92 6.52 -2.19
C VAL A 698 -3.73 5.67 -1.69
N GLN A 699 -2.73 6.26 -1.03
CA GLN A 699 -1.53 5.54 -0.59
C GLN A 699 -1.82 4.42 0.42
N GLN A 700 -2.71 4.68 1.38
CA GLN A 700 -3.16 3.66 2.35
C GLN A 700 -4.08 2.62 1.68
N ASP A 701 -4.86 3.06 0.70
CA ASP A 701 -5.73 2.20 -0.10
C ASP A 701 -4.96 1.23 -0.98
N GLU A 702 -3.81 1.63 -1.52
CA GLU A 702 -2.86 0.75 -2.22
C GLU A 702 -2.30 -0.36 -1.31
N ASP A 703 -1.95 -0.04 -0.06
CA ASP A 703 -1.58 -1.08 0.91
C ASP A 703 -2.77 -2.00 1.20
N TYR A 704 -3.98 -1.44 1.35
CA TYR A 704 -5.20 -2.21 1.48
C TYR A 704 -5.37 -3.16 0.30
N VAL A 705 -5.43 -2.68 -0.95
CA VAL A 705 -5.62 -3.45 -2.20
C VAL A 705 -4.57 -4.55 -2.34
N GLY A 706 -3.32 -4.26 -1.97
CA GLY A 706 -2.23 -5.23 -1.99
C GLY A 706 -2.47 -6.46 -1.12
N ARG A 707 -3.20 -6.34 0.00
CA ARG A 707 -3.46 -7.44 0.95
C ARG A 707 -4.43 -8.51 0.41
N PRO A 708 -5.70 -8.22 0.04
CA PRO A 708 -6.61 -9.18 -0.56
C PRO A 708 -6.06 -9.68 -1.90
N SER A 709 -5.36 -8.83 -2.68
CA SER A 709 -4.68 -9.25 -3.90
C SER A 709 -3.65 -10.36 -3.63
N ARG A 710 -2.82 -10.23 -2.60
CA ARG A 710 -1.86 -11.29 -2.19
C ARG A 710 -2.56 -12.53 -1.64
N LEU A 711 -3.68 -12.37 -0.92
CA LEU A 711 -4.47 -13.49 -0.39
C LEU A 711 -5.15 -14.29 -1.52
N SER A 712 -5.66 -13.62 -2.56
CA SER A 712 -6.33 -14.26 -3.71
C SER A 712 -5.45 -15.29 -4.42
N ARG A 713 -4.12 -15.12 -4.36
CA ARG A 713 -3.13 -16.03 -4.95
C ARG A 713 -3.02 -17.37 -4.21
N ARG A 714 -3.54 -17.44 -2.98
CA ARG A 714 -3.30 -18.53 -2.01
C ARG A 714 -4.56 -19.29 -1.61
N VAL A 715 -5.72 -18.93 -2.17
CA VAL A 715 -7.00 -19.58 -1.90
C VAL A 715 -7.51 -20.30 -3.15
N SER A 716 -8.44 -21.22 -2.98
CA SER A 716 -9.08 -21.93 -4.10
C SER A 716 -9.74 -20.94 -5.08
N SER A 717 -9.53 -21.14 -6.38
CA SER A 717 -10.11 -20.27 -7.43
C SER A 717 -11.63 -20.35 -7.52
N ARG A 718 -12.25 -21.45 -7.06
CA ARG A 718 -13.72 -21.62 -7.10
C ARG A 718 -14.46 -20.73 -6.10
N LEU A 719 -13.84 -20.45 -4.94
CA LEU A 719 -14.44 -19.68 -3.84
C LEU A 719 -13.58 -18.46 -3.50
N VAL A 720 -12.82 -17.95 -4.48
CA VAL A 720 -11.75 -16.98 -4.23
C VAL A 720 -12.26 -15.73 -3.52
N SER A 721 -13.38 -15.15 -3.97
CA SER A 721 -13.97 -13.95 -3.37
C SER A 721 -14.37 -14.20 -1.90
N THR A 722 -15.10 -15.28 -1.63
CA THR A 722 -15.50 -15.68 -0.28
C THR A 722 -14.32 -15.91 0.64
N ARG A 723 -13.31 -16.66 0.18
CA ARG A 723 -12.14 -17.00 1.01
C ARG A 723 -11.24 -15.80 1.25
N VAL A 724 -11.13 -14.89 0.29
CA VAL A 724 -10.37 -13.65 0.48
C VAL A 724 -11.04 -12.76 1.53
N LEU A 725 -12.36 -12.52 1.45
CA LEU A 725 -13.07 -11.69 2.44
C LEU A 725 -13.04 -12.33 3.83
N GLN A 726 -13.22 -13.65 3.93
CA GLN A 726 -13.11 -14.40 5.18
C GLN A 726 -11.73 -14.27 5.84
N ARG A 727 -10.65 -14.42 5.08
CA ARG A 727 -9.28 -14.24 5.59
C ARG A 727 -8.96 -12.78 5.88
N TYR A 728 -9.53 -11.85 5.11
CA TYR A 728 -9.42 -10.43 5.37
C TYR A 728 -9.99 -10.08 6.76
N LEU A 729 -11.16 -10.60 7.14
CA LEU A 729 -11.72 -10.37 8.47
C LEU A 729 -10.89 -10.99 9.61
N GLN A 730 -10.20 -12.11 9.36
CA GLN A 730 -9.25 -12.71 10.32
C GLN A 730 -7.97 -11.88 10.45
N ASP A 731 -7.37 -11.47 9.33
CA ASP A 731 -6.20 -10.59 9.31
C ASP A 731 -6.54 -9.25 9.98
N ALA A 732 -7.74 -8.71 9.74
CA ALA A 732 -8.24 -7.50 10.40
C ALA A 732 -8.42 -7.73 11.90
N TYR A 733 -9.06 -8.81 12.34
CA TYR A 733 -9.19 -9.14 13.78
C TYR A 733 -7.84 -9.13 14.49
N ALA A 734 -6.84 -9.79 13.92
CA ALA A 734 -5.49 -9.83 14.49
C ALA A 734 -4.89 -8.40 14.62
N LYS A 735 -5.15 -7.52 13.67
CA LYS A 735 -4.70 -6.12 13.72
C LYS A 735 -5.50 -5.23 14.66
N TYR A 736 -6.80 -5.46 14.82
CA TYR A 736 -7.59 -4.78 15.84
C TYR A 736 -7.11 -5.18 17.25
N VAL A 737 -6.82 -6.47 17.47
CA VAL A 737 -6.23 -6.95 18.73
C VAL A 737 -4.85 -6.36 18.97
N SER A 738 -3.93 -6.44 18.00
CA SER A 738 -2.57 -5.92 18.18
C SER A 738 -2.51 -4.40 18.35
N SER A 739 -3.54 -3.70 17.91
CA SER A 739 -3.68 -2.25 18.06
C SER A 739 -4.48 -1.86 19.31
N ASN A 740 -4.82 -2.82 20.18
CA ASN A 740 -5.62 -2.63 21.39
C ASN A 740 -7.01 -2.01 21.14
N LEU A 741 -7.59 -2.22 19.95
CA LEU A 741 -8.94 -1.74 19.62
C LEU A 741 -10.00 -2.71 20.14
N ILE A 742 -9.72 -4.01 20.15
CA ILE A 742 -10.59 -5.03 20.73
C ILE A 742 -9.80 -5.94 21.64
N VAL A 743 -10.45 -6.44 22.68
CA VAL A 743 -9.89 -7.46 23.57
C VAL A 743 -10.08 -8.84 22.93
N PRO A 744 -9.07 -9.73 22.95
CA PRO A 744 -9.23 -11.11 22.52
C PRO A 744 -10.36 -11.80 23.28
N SER A 745 -11.24 -12.50 22.56
CA SER A 745 -12.35 -13.27 23.12
C SER A 745 -11.93 -14.48 23.92
#